data_AF-A0A941YN95-F1
#
_entry.id   AF-A0A941YN95-F1
#
_cell.length_a   1.000
_cell.length_b   1.000
_cell.length_c   1.000
_cell.angle_alpha   90.00
_cell.angle_beta   90.00
_cell.angle_gamma   90.00
#
_symmetry.space_group_name_H-M   'P 1'
#
loop_
_entity.id
_entity.type
_entity.pdbx_description
1 polymer ?
#
loop_
_entity_poly.entity_id
_entity_poly.type
_entity_poly.pdbx_seq_one_letter_code
_entity_poly.pdbx_strand_id
1 'polypeptide(L)'
;MDLTKGLGRASLSAAEVAALRTAGALIEDPRRERPRYFDGRFLAARDLIRDQQYILTREADLGQAAGSGVAAGLDVEAGGGGDRLLVSAGHGVTPAGELVLLPRDVEVRLADIPHAEQLSARFGLGRIAHPPLRSRTGLFVLALRPVEFTAGPIGAYPTSITGPRTVEDGDIIEATAIVLVPWNDDGAADDLQARRGRAAATIFAAGGMRALSSNVLPVAMVALQNNVVAWIDVAMVRRELGADRADLPGLGHAPRALRLAHLMQHQVHLADVLNANGGKSFAAREQFSALPSAGPLPPGIIDTRDFTQRYFPPEVAVDFSIIPEDELPALVEESLSLPPLDLEADSDTLEACSVLILAPVPRNEWRVVSGRLTTRTLTLRPAALNLVAARKPLEILQRLRIPGVAVTPVPVDPSTAEWARLAALPDLWFVRRRNLAYRDALAGEAVRLAAAEVAPALVLNRLQGIGLDVPLNRVLERATPLAVSEASSLLASPRFADSPTLTAAALSELSKAETIDRATVLKVAADLSAPGVGDGLVKLETATVDTAPSKAALQTIADGGEWRSADLAAATATRTELAPLANKLLSPEVVRPTTVVAGATVRPRASAPAPGADAGAKPTARTTRTTTTTTTTTAATAATAATAATAATAAATGEAAARRRKAPAETGPGEPASTSPSGRRRKPAGGAGGK
;
A
#
# COMPACT_ATOMS: atom_id res chain seq x y z
N MET A 1 -27.31 -33.48 -26.07
CA MET A 1 -26.62 -32.42 -26.83
C MET A 1 -26.32 -33.00 -28.20
N ASP A 2 -26.80 -32.35 -29.27
CA ASP A 2 -26.60 -32.80 -30.64
C ASP A 2 -25.26 -32.23 -31.16
N LEU A 3 -24.24 -33.08 -31.24
CA LEU A 3 -22.85 -32.71 -31.57
C LEU A 3 -22.65 -32.35 -33.05
N THR A 4 -23.71 -32.38 -33.87
CA THR A 4 -23.67 -32.09 -35.31
C THR A 4 -23.86 -30.61 -35.67
N LYS A 5 -24.38 -29.79 -34.75
CA LYS A 5 -24.60 -28.35 -34.97
C LYS A 5 -23.41 -27.51 -34.48
N GLY A 6 -22.27 -27.68 -35.14
CA GLY A 6 -21.01 -27.01 -34.79
C GLY A 6 -20.88 -25.52 -35.16
N LEU A 7 -21.97 -24.77 -35.41
CA LEU A 7 -21.86 -23.38 -35.85
C LEU A 7 -22.78 -22.45 -35.06
N GLY A 8 -22.26 -21.88 -33.97
CA GLY A 8 -22.77 -20.63 -33.40
C GLY A 8 -22.44 -19.39 -34.27
N ARG A 9 -21.92 -19.58 -35.50
CA ARG A 9 -21.52 -18.51 -36.43
C ARG A 9 -22.46 -18.52 -37.63
N ALA A 10 -22.96 -17.34 -38.01
CA ALA A 10 -23.80 -17.18 -39.20
C ALA A 10 -23.00 -17.40 -40.49
N SER A 11 -23.59 -18.06 -41.49
CA SER A 11 -23.03 -18.19 -42.83
C SER A 11 -23.47 -17.03 -43.72
N LEU A 12 -22.52 -16.44 -44.45
CA LEU A 12 -22.79 -15.40 -45.46
C LEU A 12 -22.81 -16.02 -46.87
N SER A 13 -23.67 -15.48 -47.73
CA SER A 13 -23.70 -15.80 -49.16
C SER A 13 -22.57 -15.09 -49.92
N ALA A 14 -22.23 -15.60 -51.11
CA ALA A 14 -21.18 -15.00 -51.93
C ALA A 14 -21.46 -13.53 -52.33
N ALA A 15 -22.73 -13.19 -52.56
CA ALA A 15 -23.15 -11.83 -52.90
C ALA A 15 -22.97 -10.87 -51.71
N GLU A 16 -23.32 -11.30 -50.50
CA GLU A 16 -23.10 -10.52 -49.27
C GLU A 16 -21.61 -10.33 -48.99
N VAL A 17 -20.79 -11.37 -49.17
CA VAL A 17 -19.32 -11.28 -49.04
C VAL A 17 -18.76 -10.25 -50.02
N ALA A 18 -19.17 -10.28 -51.29
CA ALA A 18 -18.71 -9.31 -52.30
C ALA A 18 -19.13 -7.87 -51.96
N ALA A 19 -20.37 -7.67 -51.49
CA ALA A 19 -20.86 -6.36 -51.06
C ALA A 19 -20.08 -5.83 -49.85
N LEU A 20 -19.87 -6.66 -48.82
CA LEU A 20 -19.13 -6.27 -47.61
C LEU A 20 -17.64 -6.03 -47.87
N ARG A 21 -17.01 -6.80 -48.77
CA ARG A 21 -15.62 -6.53 -49.23
C ARG A 21 -15.52 -5.19 -49.93
N THR A 22 -16.45 -4.88 -50.83
CA THR A 22 -16.48 -3.61 -51.56
C THR A 22 -16.70 -2.43 -50.63
N ALA A 23 -17.53 -2.62 -49.59
CA ALA A 23 -17.77 -1.63 -48.55
C ALA A 23 -16.63 -1.52 -47.51
N GLY A 24 -15.61 -2.39 -47.55
CA GLY A 24 -14.53 -2.44 -46.55
C GLY A 24 -14.98 -2.91 -45.16
N ALA A 25 -16.18 -3.50 -45.06
CA ALA A 25 -16.78 -3.95 -43.80
C ALA A 25 -16.48 -5.43 -43.47
N LEU A 26 -15.91 -6.19 -44.42
CA LEU A 26 -15.43 -7.56 -44.18
C LEU A 26 -13.91 -7.57 -44.02
N ILE A 27 -13.44 -7.89 -42.81
CA ILE A 27 -12.02 -8.03 -42.48
C ILE A 27 -11.69 -9.51 -42.41
N GLU A 28 -10.76 -9.96 -43.25
CA GLU A 28 -10.34 -11.35 -43.33
C GLU A 28 -9.01 -11.53 -42.58
N ASP A 29 -8.96 -12.50 -41.66
CA ASP A 29 -7.71 -12.93 -41.04
C ASP A 29 -7.21 -14.19 -41.77
N PRO A 30 -6.17 -14.10 -42.61
CA PRO A 30 -5.67 -15.24 -43.38
C PRO A 30 -5.11 -16.35 -42.49
N ARG A 31 -4.70 -16.03 -41.26
CA ARG A 31 -4.22 -17.02 -40.28
C ARG A 31 -5.35 -17.89 -39.74
N ARG A 32 -6.60 -17.45 -39.92
CA ARG A 32 -7.82 -18.13 -39.46
C ARG A 32 -8.55 -18.87 -40.60
N GLU A 33 -7.90 -19.05 -41.74
CA GLU A 33 -8.41 -19.86 -42.84
C GLU A 33 -8.15 -21.36 -42.58
N ARG A 34 -9.19 -22.19 -42.72
CA ARG A 34 -9.08 -23.65 -42.61
C ARG A 34 -9.75 -24.35 -43.79
N PRO A 35 -9.30 -25.55 -44.17
CA PRO A 35 -9.97 -26.34 -45.20
C PRO A 35 -11.41 -26.68 -44.81
N ARG A 36 -12.30 -26.67 -45.80
CA ARG A 36 -13.65 -27.25 -45.67
C ARG A 36 -13.62 -28.68 -46.19
N TYR A 37 -13.85 -29.64 -45.30
CA TYR A 37 -14.03 -31.06 -45.66
C TYR A 37 -15.46 -31.32 -46.15
N PHE A 38 -15.57 -32.05 -47.26
CA PHE A 38 -16.83 -32.50 -47.86
C PHE A 38 -16.56 -33.74 -48.71
N ASP A 39 -17.60 -34.55 -48.92
CA ASP A 39 -17.47 -35.81 -49.66
C ASP A 39 -17.04 -35.56 -51.11
N GLY A 40 -16.07 -36.33 -51.58
CA GLY A 40 -15.50 -36.20 -52.92
C GLY A 40 -14.32 -35.23 -53.04
N ARG A 41 -13.92 -34.53 -51.97
CA ARG A 41 -12.65 -33.79 -51.92
C ARG A 41 -11.48 -34.74 -51.65
N PHE A 42 -10.43 -34.68 -52.47
CA PHE A 42 -9.18 -35.38 -52.18
C PHE A 42 -8.48 -34.79 -50.95
N LEU A 43 -8.10 -35.66 -50.01
CA LEU A 43 -7.32 -35.27 -48.84
C LEU A 43 -5.84 -35.13 -49.24
N ALA A 44 -5.24 -33.97 -48.95
CA ALA A 44 -3.82 -33.73 -49.16
C ALA A 44 -3.13 -33.29 -47.87
N ALA A 45 -1.82 -33.54 -47.74
CA ALA A 45 -1.02 -33.13 -46.59
C ALA A 45 -1.15 -31.62 -46.29
N ARG A 46 -1.19 -30.79 -47.35
CA ARG A 46 -1.42 -29.33 -47.22
C ARG A 46 -2.72 -28.97 -46.51
N ASP A 47 -3.76 -29.78 -46.63
CA ASP A 47 -5.04 -29.52 -45.97
C ASP A 47 -4.89 -29.77 -44.46
N LEU A 48 -4.26 -30.89 -44.08
CA LEU A 48 -4.01 -31.22 -42.67
C LEU A 48 -3.04 -30.24 -42.01
N ILE A 49 -1.96 -29.85 -42.70
CA ILE A 49 -1.01 -28.84 -42.20
C ILE A 49 -1.72 -27.50 -41.95
N ARG A 50 -2.62 -27.09 -42.85
CA ARG A 50 -3.37 -25.85 -42.69
C ARG A 50 -4.36 -25.91 -41.53
N ASP A 51 -4.96 -27.07 -41.28
CA ASP A 51 -5.84 -27.27 -40.12
C ASP A 51 -5.05 -27.24 -38.80
N GLN A 52 -3.86 -27.87 -38.75
CA GLN A 52 -2.95 -27.79 -37.61
C GLN A 52 -2.54 -26.34 -37.31
N GLN A 53 -2.11 -25.59 -38.32
CA GLN A 53 -1.76 -24.16 -38.17
C GLN A 53 -2.94 -23.31 -37.68
N TYR A 54 -4.16 -23.59 -38.16
CA TYR A 54 -5.37 -22.92 -37.69
C TYR A 54 -5.62 -23.18 -36.20
N ILE A 55 -5.43 -24.43 -35.74
CA ILE A 55 -5.57 -24.81 -34.33
C ILE A 55 -4.51 -24.11 -33.48
N LEU A 56 -3.23 -24.23 -33.85
CA LEU A 56 -2.11 -23.60 -33.13
C LEU A 56 -2.27 -22.08 -33.03
N THR A 57 -2.65 -21.42 -34.13
CA THR A 57 -2.93 -19.97 -34.12
C THR A 57 -4.06 -19.62 -33.16
N ARG A 58 -5.13 -20.42 -33.14
CA ARG A 58 -6.27 -20.18 -32.27
C ARG A 58 -5.95 -20.43 -30.80
N GLU A 59 -5.11 -21.41 -30.51
CA GLU A 59 -4.61 -21.69 -29.16
C GLU A 59 -3.68 -20.57 -28.69
N ALA A 60 -2.77 -20.10 -29.55
CA ALA A 60 -1.93 -18.94 -29.25
C ALA A 60 -2.77 -17.67 -29.00
N ASP A 61 -3.79 -17.41 -29.83
CA ASP A 61 -4.70 -16.28 -29.61
C ASP A 61 -5.45 -16.40 -28.26
N LEU A 62 -5.83 -17.63 -27.86
CA LEU A 62 -6.46 -17.88 -26.55
C LEU A 62 -5.46 -17.69 -25.40
N GLY A 63 -4.22 -18.16 -25.55
CA GLY A 63 -3.14 -17.96 -24.59
C GLY A 63 -2.81 -16.47 -24.40
N GLN A 64 -2.71 -15.71 -25.50
CA GLN A 64 -2.55 -14.25 -25.44
C GLN A 64 -3.73 -13.57 -24.73
N ALA A 65 -4.96 -14.04 -24.97
CA ALA A 65 -6.14 -13.51 -24.29
C ALA A 65 -6.19 -13.85 -22.79
N ALA A 66 -5.67 -15.02 -22.40
CA ALA A 66 -5.53 -15.42 -21.00
C ALA A 66 -4.44 -14.63 -20.26
N GLY A 67 -3.43 -14.14 -20.99
CA GLY A 67 -2.29 -13.41 -20.47
C GLY A 67 -1.05 -14.29 -20.36
N SER A 68 0.12 -13.66 -20.30
CA SER A 68 1.41 -14.35 -20.21
C SER A 68 1.81 -14.62 -18.75
N GLY A 69 2.71 -15.58 -18.54
CA GLY A 69 3.28 -15.89 -17.23
C GLY A 69 3.27 -17.37 -16.87
N VAL A 70 3.76 -17.67 -15.67
CA VAL A 70 3.81 -19.00 -15.08
C VAL A 70 2.44 -19.31 -14.45
N ALA A 71 1.87 -20.48 -14.77
CA ALA A 71 0.60 -20.92 -14.22
C ALA A 71 0.78 -21.77 -12.96
N ALA A 72 1.79 -22.66 -12.96
CA ALA A 72 2.15 -23.48 -11.82
C ALA A 72 3.60 -23.99 -11.92
N GLY A 73 4.29 -24.06 -10.78
CA GLY A 73 5.66 -24.58 -10.67
C GLY A 73 6.68 -23.69 -11.38
N LEU A 74 7.60 -24.33 -12.11
CA LEU A 74 8.71 -23.68 -12.82
C LEU A 74 9.58 -22.84 -11.88
N ASP A 75 9.81 -23.34 -10.67
CA ASP A 75 10.72 -22.71 -9.71
C ASP A 75 12.17 -23.03 -10.09
N VAL A 76 13.07 -22.10 -9.81
CA VAL A 76 14.48 -22.21 -10.21
C VAL A 76 15.34 -22.14 -8.96
N GLU A 77 16.14 -23.18 -8.77
CA GLU A 77 17.06 -23.31 -7.65
C GLU A 77 18.47 -23.69 -8.13
N ALA A 78 19.46 -23.52 -7.26
CA ALA A 78 20.79 -24.05 -7.52
C ALA A 78 20.76 -25.59 -7.45
N GLY A 79 21.38 -26.26 -8.43
CA GLY A 79 21.45 -27.72 -8.47
C GLY A 79 22.47 -28.32 -7.50
N GLY A 80 22.71 -29.63 -7.62
CA GLY A 80 23.67 -30.38 -6.80
C GLY A 80 25.14 -29.97 -6.97
N GLY A 81 25.42 -29.00 -7.84
CA GLY A 81 26.72 -28.35 -8.02
C GLY A 81 26.56 -26.89 -8.43
N GLY A 82 27.56 -26.05 -8.16
CA GLY A 82 27.50 -24.61 -8.45
C GLY A 82 27.38 -24.25 -9.94
N ASP A 83 27.57 -25.21 -10.86
CA ASP A 83 27.42 -25.06 -12.31
C ASP A 83 26.09 -25.61 -12.86
N ARG A 84 25.15 -25.98 -11.98
CA ARG A 84 23.85 -26.56 -12.34
C ARG A 84 22.69 -25.73 -11.82
N LEU A 85 21.60 -25.76 -12.57
CA LEU A 85 20.32 -25.21 -12.18
C LEU A 85 19.28 -26.32 -12.16
N LEU A 86 18.45 -26.33 -11.13
CA LEU A 86 17.26 -27.16 -11.03
C LEU A 86 16.05 -26.31 -11.43
N VAL A 87 15.26 -26.79 -12.39
CA VAL A 87 13.97 -26.21 -12.77
C VAL A 87 12.88 -27.22 -12.41
N SER A 88 11.94 -26.83 -11.56
CA SER A 88 10.85 -27.71 -11.14
C SER A 88 9.84 -27.93 -12.27
N ALA A 89 9.14 -29.07 -12.21
CA ALA A 89 8.03 -29.38 -13.10
C ALA A 89 6.96 -28.29 -13.03
N GLY A 90 6.34 -27.98 -14.16
CA GLY A 90 5.36 -26.90 -14.21
C GLY A 90 4.99 -26.50 -15.62
N HIS A 91 4.16 -25.48 -15.73
CA HIS A 91 3.72 -24.94 -17.01
C HIS A 91 3.39 -23.45 -16.95
N GLY A 92 3.40 -22.81 -18.11
CA GLY A 92 3.07 -21.41 -18.28
C GLY A 92 2.83 -21.06 -19.74
N VAL A 93 2.52 -19.79 -20.00
CA VAL A 93 2.19 -19.28 -21.33
C VAL A 93 3.15 -18.15 -21.67
N THR A 94 3.79 -18.22 -22.84
CA THR A 94 4.66 -17.15 -23.33
C THR A 94 3.85 -15.90 -23.70
N PRO A 95 4.47 -14.71 -23.83
CA PRO A 95 3.78 -13.53 -24.37
C PRO A 95 3.21 -13.73 -25.78
N ALA A 96 3.74 -14.66 -26.56
CA ALA A 96 3.20 -15.06 -27.87
C ALA A 96 1.94 -15.95 -27.76
N GLY A 97 1.57 -16.40 -26.56
CA GLY A 97 0.41 -17.26 -26.30
C GLY A 97 0.69 -18.76 -26.38
N GLU A 98 1.94 -19.15 -26.61
CA GLU A 98 2.33 -20.55 -26.72
C GLU A 98 2.52 -21.19 -25.33
N LEU A 99 2.08 -22.45 -25.19
CA LEU A 99 2.20 -23.24 -23.97
C LEU A 99 3.64 -23.73 -23.78
N VAL A 100 4.14 -23.58 -22.56
CA VAL A 100 5.40 -24.15 -22.10
C VAL A 100 5.08 -25.18 -21.01
N LEU A 101 5.66 -26.37 -21.13
CA LEU A 101 5.40 -27.49 -20.21
C LEU A 101 6.70 -28.24 -19.90
N LEU A 102 7.02 -28.33 -18.61
CA LEU A 102 8.03 -29.25 -18.07
C LEU A 102 7.31 -30.33 -17.26
N PRO A 103 7.22 -31.58 -17.75
CA PRO A 103 6.46 -32.64 -17.09
C PRO A 103 7.15 -33.21 -15.84
N ARG A 104 8.45 -32.93 -15.65
CA ARG A 104 9.26 -33.39 -14.53
C ARG A 104 10.33 -32.36 -14.21
N ASP A 105 10.87 -32.43 -13.00
CA ASP A 105 12.01 -31.61 -12.61
C ASP A 105 13.20 -31.92 -13.52
N VAL A 106 13.93 -30.88 -13.92
CA VAL A 106 15.09 -30.99 -14.79
C VAL A 106 16.26 -30.28 -14.14
N GLU A 107 17.34 -31.02 -13.90
CA GLU A 107 18.63 -30.44 -13.56
C GLU A 107 19.47 -30.28 -14.83
N VAL A 108 19.92 -29.05 -15.12
CA VAL A 108 20.71 -28.75 -16.32
C VAL A 108 22.02 -28.10 -15.94
N ARG A 109 23.11 -28.52 -16.61
CA ARG A 109 24.41 -27.87 -16.51
C ARG A 109 24.43 -26.59 -17.35
N LEU A 110 24.89 -25.50 -16.77
CA LEU A 110 24.94 -24.18 -17.41
C LEU A 110 25.73 -24.15 -18.73
N ALA A 111 26.78 -24.97 -18.84
CA ALA A 111 27.59 -25.09 -20.04
C ALA A 111 26.82 -25.69 -21.24
N ASP A 112 25.80 -26.51 -20.97
CA ASP A 112 25.02 -27.22 -22.00
C ASP A 112 23.80 -26.41 -22.47
N ILE A 113 23.40 -25.38 -21.71
CA ILE A 113 22.26 -24.52 -22.06
C ILE A 113 22.64 -23.62 -23.25
N PRO A 114 21.90 -23.64 -24.38
CA PRO A 114 22.17 -22.76 -25.51
C PRO A 114 21.72 -21.31 -25.25
N HIS A 115 22.29 -20.35 -26.00
CA HIS A 115 21.74 -19.00 -26.05
C HIS A 115 20.47 -18.98 -26.92
N ALA A 116 19.49 -18.14 -26.57
CA ALA A 116 18.27 -18.02 -27.38
C ALA A 116 18.54 -17.61 -28.86
N GLU A 117 19.56 -16.78 -29.09
CA GLU A 117 20.01 -16.39 -30.44
C GLU A 117 20.61 -17.57 -31.22
N GLN A 118 21.41 -18.42 -30.57
CA GLN A 118 21.98 -19.62 -31.18
C GLN A 118 20.89 -20.60 -31.60
N LEU A 119 19.86 -20.75 -30.77
CA LEU A 119 18.74 -21.61 -31.07
C LEU A 119 17.94 -21.07 -32.27
N SER A 120 17.72 -19.75 -32.33
CA SER A 120 17.08 -19.09 -33.49
C SER A 120 17.89 -19.27 -34.79
N ALA A 121 19.23 -19.18 -34.71
CA ALA A 121 20.11 -19.45 -35.85
C ALA A 121 20.09 -20.93 -36.27
N ARG A 122 20.01 -21.87 -35.31
CA ARG A 122 19.89 -23.32 -35.59
C ARG A 122 18.56 -23.69 -36.25
N PHE A 123 17.48 -22.98 -35.93
CA PHE A 123 16.18 -23.13 -36.61
C PHE A 123 16.09 -22.37 -37.94
N GLY A 124 17.22 -21.90 -38.50
CA GLY A 124 17.26 -21.27 -39.83
C GLY A 124 16.77 -19.83 -39.87
N LEU A 125 16.53 -19.19 -38.73
CA LEU A 125 16.04 -17.80 -38.64
C LEU A 125 17.17 -16.76 -38.45
N GLY A 126 18.45 -17.18 -38.43
CA GLY A 126 19.60 -16.29 -38.23
C GLY A 126 20.90 -16.82 -38.86
N ARG A 127 21.78 -15.91 -39.29
CA ARG A 127 23.08 -16.25 -39.90
C ARG A 127 24.10 -16.67 -38.84
N ILE A 128 24.68 -17.86 -39.05
CA ILE A 128 25.90 -18.43 -38.43
C ILE A 128 25.75 -18.77 -36.94
N ALA A 129 25.64 -20.07 -36.64
CA ALA A 129 25.75 -20.58 -35.27
C ALA A 129 27.20 -20.48 -34.78
N HIS A 130 27.47 -19.58 -33.83
CA HIS A 130 28.76 -19.56 -33.14
C HIS A 130 28.84 -20.71 -32.11
N PRO A 131 30.02 -21.35 -31.94
CA PRO A 131 30.21 -22.35 -30.90
C PRO A 131 29.95 -21.73 -29.51
N PRO A 132 29.37 -22.48 -28.55
CA PRO A 132 29.03 -21.94 -27.25
C PRO A 132 30.29 -21.41 -26.54
N LEU A 133 30.22 -20.18 -26.05
CA LEU A 133 31.24 -19.60 -25.18
C LEU A 133 31.36 -20.51 -23.95
N ARG A 134 32.52 -21.15 -23.78
CA ARG A 134 32.75 -22.15 -22.72
C ARG A 134 32.78 -21.54 -21.32
N SER A 135 32.91 -20.23 -21.17
CA SER A 135 32.89 -19.52 -19.90
C SER A 135 32.01 -18.28 -20.02
N ARG A 136 30.85 -18.30 -19.36
CA ARG A 136 29.90 -17.19 -19.35
C ARG A 136 30.00 -16.44 -18.03
N THR A 137 30.15 -15.13 -18.12
CA THR A 137 30.19 -14.23 -16.98
C THR A 137 29.29 -13.04 -17.26
N GLY A 138 28.40 -12.73 -16.32
CA GLY A 138 27.42 -11.65 -16.46
C GLY A 138 26.01 -12.05 -16.02
N LEU A 139 25.03 -11.20 -16.33
CA LEU A 139 23.63 -11.43 -16.02
C LEU A 139 22.91 -12.11 -17.19
N PHE A 140 22.06 -13.08 -16.87
CA PHE A 140 21.28 -13.83 -17.85
C PHE A 140 19.86 -14.03 -17.33
N VAL A 141 18.87 -13.91 -18.21
CA VAL A 141 17.52 -14.37 -17.94
C VAL A 141 17.46 -15.85 -18.35
N LEU A 142 17.21 -16.71 -17.37
CA LEU A 142 16.83 -18.10 -17.60
C LEU A 142 15.38 -18.11 -18.06
N ALA A 143 15.13 -18.74 -19.20
CA ALA A 143 13.83 -18.74 -19.80
C ALA A 143 13.53 -20.03 -20.55
N LEU A 144 12.25 -20.24 -20.80
CA LEU A 144 11.72 -21.43 -21.46
C LEU A 144 11.15 -21.04 -22.81
N ARG A 145 11.48 -21.80 -23.84
CA ARG A 145 11.02 -21.56 -25.21
C ARG A 145 10.33 -22.81 -25.75
N PRO A 146 9.09 -22.71 -26.23
CA PRO A 146 8.48 -23.79 -27.00
C PRO A 146 9.24 -23.95 -28.33
N VAL A 147 9.50 -25.19 -28.68
CA VAL A 147 10.21 -25.58 -29.90
C VAL A 147 9.53 -26.80 -30.51
N GLU A 148 9.58 -26.89 -31.83
CA GLU A 148 9.19 -28.07 -32.58
C GLU A 148 10.38 -28.63 -33.34
N PHE A 149 10.43 -29.94 -33.50
CA PHE A 149 11.37 -30.60 -34.40
C PHE A 149 10.74 -31.87 -34.97
N THR A 150 11.25 -32.31 -36.11
CA THR A 150 10.82 -33.57 -36.73
C THR A 150 11.73 -34.71 -36.30
N ALA A 151 11.16 -35.90 -36.12
CA ALA A 151 11.88 -37.12 -35.78
C ALA A 151 11.13 -38.36 -36.26
N GLY A 152 11.64 -39.55 -35.93
CA GLY A 152 11.00 -40.81 -36.31
C GLY A 152 11.16 -41.08 -37.80
N PRO A 153 12.37 -41.42 -38.28
CA PRO A 153 12.63 -41.62 -39.70
C PRO A 153 11.78 -42.77 -40.27
N ILE A 154 10.97 -42.48 -41.28
CA ILE A 154 10.13 -43.42 -42.01
C ILE A 154 10.46 -43.42 -43.51
N GLY A 155 10.19 -44.54 -44.18
CA GLY A 155 10.35 -44.62 -45.63
C GLY A 155 9.27 -43.81 -46.35
N ALA A 156 9.69 -42.82 -47.14
CA ALA A 156 8.82 -42.03 -48.00
C ALA A 156 8.72 -42.66 -49.41
N TYR A 157 7.50 -42.72 -49.92
CA TYR A 157 7.25 -43.20 -51.28
C TYR A 157 7.59 -42.12 -52.29
N PRO A 158 8.23 -42.48 -53.42
CA PRO A 158 8.57 -41.50 -54.44
C PRO A 158 7.31 -40.87 -55.03
N THR A 159 7.34 -39.54 -55.19
CA THR A 159 6.25 -38.74 -55.78
C THR A 159 6.20 -38.82 -57.31
N SER A 160 7.13 -39.55 -57.92
CA SER A 160 7.18 -39.83 -59.36
C SER A 160 7.43 -41.32 -59.61
N ILE A 161 6.98 -41.81 -60.77
CA ILE A 161 7.06 -43.24 -61.16
C ILE A 161 8.52 -43.74 -61.17
N THR A 162 9.49 -42.86 -61.43
CA THR A 162 10.93 -43.17 -61.49
C THR A 162 11.72 -42.60 -60.31
N GLY A 163 11.05 -42.05 -59.29
CA GLY A 163 11.72 -41.41 -58.16
C GLY A 163 12.40 -42.41 -57.21
N PRO A 164 13.52 -42.05 -56.57
CA PRO A 164 14.12 -42.87 -55.53
C PRO A 164 13.25 -42.85 -54.26
N ARG A 165 13.25 -43.96 -53.50
CA ARG A 165 12.71 -43.96 -52.14
C ARG A 165 13.58 -43.05 -51.27
N THR A 166 12.95 -42.15 -50.54
CA THR A 166 13.62 -41.27 -49.57
C THR A 166 13.27 -41.72 -48.16
N VAL A 167 14.03 -41.23 -47.18
CA VAL A 167 13.68 -41.31 -45.77
C VAL A 167 13.32 -39.91 -45.34
N GLU A 168 12.16 -39.78 -44.71
CA GLU A 168 11.67 -38.52 -44.15
C GLU A 168 11.26 -38.76 -42.71
N ASP A 169 11.27 -37.72 -41.88
CA ASP A 169 10.80 -37.81 -40.51
C ASP A 169 9.27 -37.89 -40.50
N GLY A 170 8.73 -38.86 -39.76
CA GLY A 170 7.29 -39.14 -39.70
C GLY A 170 6.55 -38.41 -38.58
N ASP A 171 7.27 -37.98 -37.55
CA ASP A 171 6.70 -37.39 -36.34
C ASP A 171 7.12 -35.93 -36.19
N ILE A 172 6.18 -35.07 -35.81
CA ILE A 172 6.44 -33.72 -35.30
C ILE A 172 6.39 -33.79 -33.77
N ILE A 173 7.45 -33.34 -33.11
CA ILE A 173 7.58 -33.36 -31.65
C ILE A 173 7.67 -31.93 -31.14
N GLU A 174 6.70 -31.56 -30.30
CA GLU A 174 6.73 -30.33 -29.51
C GLU A 174 7.52 -30.56 -28.22
N ALA A 175 8.37 -29.59 -27.88
CA ALA A 175 9.18 -29.64 -26.67
C ALA A 175 9.38 -28.23 -26.10
N THR A 176 9.88 -28.18 -24.86
CA THR A 176 10.33 -26.93 -24.25
C THR A 176 11.86 -26.95 -24.15
N ALA A 177 12.50 -25.96 -24.74
CA ALA A 177 13.93 -25.71 -24.59
C ALA A 177 14.19 -24.72 -23.45
N ILE A 178 15.11 -25.07 -22.55
CA ILE A 178 15.67 -24.14 -21.57
C ILE A 178 16.76 -23.32 -22.29
N VAL A 179 16.67 -22.00 -22.19
CA VAL A 179 17.59 -21.06 -22.85
C VAL A 179 18.08 -20.00 -21.89
N LEU A 180 19.29 -19.50 -22.13
CA LEU A 180 19.80 -18.31 -21.46
C LEU A 180 19.75 -17.13 -22.43
N VAL A 181 19.11 -16.05 -22.00
CA VAL A 181 19.08 -14.77 -22.72
C VAL A 181 20.02 -13.81 -22.00
N PRO A 182 21.08 -13.29 -22.66
CA PRO A 182 21.99 -12.35 -22.02
C PRO A 182 21.24 -11.08 -21.63
N TRP A 183 21.41 -10.64 -20.38
CA TRP A 183 20.93 -9.35 -19.92
C TRP A 183 22.03 -8.32 -20.13
N ASN A 184 21.87 -7.51 -21.17
CA ASN A 184 22.80 -6.42 -21.45
C ASN A 184 22.53 -5.26 -20.49
N ASP A 185 23.54 -4.90 -19.71
CA ASP A 185 23.61 -3.71 -18.89
C ASP A 185 24.88 -2.92 -19.22
N ASP A 186 24.86 -1.61 -18.98
CA ASP A 186 25.99 -0.74 -19.33
C ASP A 186 27.19 -0.91 -18.37
N GLY A 187 27.02 -1.68 -17.28
CA GLY A 187 27.97 -1.88 -16.19
C GLY A 187 28.73 -3.21 -16.23
N ALA A 188 29.15 -3.69 -17.40
CA ALA A 188 29.81 -4.99 -17.54
C ALA A 188 31.09 -5.18 -16.68
N ALA A 189 31.73 -4.09 -16.26
CA ALA A 189 32.91 -4.07 -15.40
C ALA A 189 32.61 -4.08 -13.89
N ASP A 190 31.36 -3.86 -13.50
CA ASP A 190 30.95 -3.74 -12.10
C ASP A 190 30.71 -5.11 -11.46
N ASP A 191 30.74 -5.15 -10.13
CA ASP A 191 30.44 -6.35 -9.36
C ASP A 191 29.02 -6.87 -9.61
N LEU A 192 28.85 -8.20 -9.60
CA LEU A 192 27.59 -8.85 -9.93
C LEU A 192 26.47 -8.48 -8.95
N GLN A 193 26.79 -8.13 -7.70
CA GLN A 193 25.80 -7.65 -6.72
C GLN A 193 25.31 -6.23 -7.04
N ALA A 194 26.23 -5.29 -7.32
CA ALA A 194 25.85 -3.94 -7.76
C ALA A 194 25.02 -3.95 -9.06
N ARG A 195 25.30 -4.89 -9.97
CA ARG A 195 24.51 -5.11 -11.18
C ARG A 195 23.08 -5.61 -10.88
N ARG A 196 22.87 -6.40 -9.81
CA ARG A 196 21.54 -6.85 -9.38
C ARG A 196 20.62 -5.69 -9.03
N GLY A 197 21.10 -4.72 -8.24
CA GLY A 197 20.34 -3.53 -7.84
C GLY A 197 19.92 -2.65 -9.04
N ARG A 198 20.81 -2.44 -10.00
CA ARG A 198 20.52 -1.69 -11.24
C ARG A 198 19.57 -2.44 -12.17
N ALA A 199 19.72 -3.76 -12.30
CA ALA A 199 18.79 -4.58 -13.09
C ALA A 199 17.37 -4.50 -12.50
N ALA A 200 17.24 -4.60 -11.17
CA ALA A 200 15.97 -4.41 -10.48
C ALA A 200 15.37 -3.02 -10.74
N ALA A 201 16.15 -1.95 -10.59
CA ALA A 201 15.69 -0.59 -10.87
C ALA A 201 15.24 -0.39 -12.32
N THR A 202 15.95 -0.99 -13.29
CA THR A 202 15.58 -0.94 -14.71
C THR A 202 14.23 -1.61 -14.96
N ILE A 203 14.00 -2.78 -14.36
CA ILE A 203 12.77 -3.56 -14.55
C ILE A 203 11.57 -2.90 -13.85
N PHE A 204 11.76 -2.44 -12.61
CA PHE A 204 10.64 -2.02 -11.76
C PHE A 204 10.40 -0.50 -11.74
N ALA A 205 11.44 0.33 -11.85
CA ALA A 205 11.33 1.79 -11.77
C ALA A 205 11.32 2.46 -13.16
N ALA A 206 12.20 2.02 -14.08
CA ALA A 206 12.25 2.56 -15.45
C ALA A 206 11.16 1.98 -16.38
N GLY A 207 10.31 1.08 -15.87
CA GLY A 207 9.12 0.59 -16.57
C GLY A 207 9.41 -0.39 -17.71
N GLY A 208 10.58 -1.03 -17.73
CA GLY A 208 10.97 -1.89 -18.85
C GLY A 208 11.70 -3.15 -18.43
N MET A 209 11.02 -4.29 -18.52
CA MET A 209 11.71 -5.50 -18.93
C MET A 209 12.25 -5.22 -20.34
N ARG A 210 13.57 -5.09 -20.49
CA ARG A 210 14.21 -4.90 -21.80
C ARG A 210 13.67 -6.00 -22.72
N ALA A 211 13.24 -5.64 -23.93
CA ALA A 211 12.41 -6.50 -24.79
C ALA A 211 12.97 -7.91 -24.96
N LEU A 212 12.50 -8.85 -24.12
CA LEU A 212 12.68 -10.27 -24.34
C LEU A 212 11.82 -10.66 -25.54
N SER A 213 12.23 -11.71 -26.25
CA SER A 213 11.41 -12.26 -27.32
C SER A 213 10.05 -12.70 -26.77
N SER A 214 8.97 -12.43 -27.50
CA SER A 214 7.61 -12.85 -27.13
C SER A 214 7.47 -14.38 -27.04
N ASN A 215 8.38 -15.13 -27.66
CA ASN A 215 8.31 -16.60 -27.75
C ASN A 215 9.08 -17.26 -26.59
N VAL A 216 9.31 -16.52 -25.52
CA VAL A 216 10.14 -16.97 -24.40
C VAL A 216 9.42 -16.61 -23.10
N LEU A 217 9.30 -17.59 -22.20
CA LEU A 217 8.75 -17.44 -20.87
C LEU A 217 9.90 -17.24 -19.87
N PRO A 218 10.13 -16.04 -19.35
CA PRO A 218 11.17 -15.79 -18.35
C PRO A 218 10.82 -16.42 -17.01
N VAL A 219 11.81 -17.03 -16.35
CA VAL A 219 11.58 -17.78 -15.10
C VAL A 219 12.51 -17.33 -13.98
N ALA A 220 13.76 -16.95 -14.25
CA ALA A 220 14.65 -16.38 -13.24
C ALA A 220 15.73 -15.47 -13.85
N MET A 221 16.17 -14.46 -13.12
CA MET A 221 17.43 -13.77 -13.39
C MET A 221 18.55 -14.53 -12.69
N VAL A 222 19.63 -14.80 -13.41
CA VAL A 222 20.79 -15.55 -12.90
C VAL A 222 22.05 -14.77 -13.19
N ALA A 223 22.87 -14.57 -12.17
CA ALA A 223 24.23 -14.09 -12.35
C ALA A 223 25.19 -15.25 -12.43
N LEU A 224 26.02 -15.24 -13.48
CA LEU A 224 27.03 -16.25 -13.71
C LEU A 224 28.42 -15.65 -13.59
N GLN A 225 29.33 -16.40 -12.97
CA GLN A 225 30.76 -16.14 -12.99
C GLN A 225 31.47 -17.40 -13.46
N ASN A 226 32.00 -17.38 -14.68
CA ASN A 226 32.63 -18.55 -15.32
C ASN A 226 31.75 -19.82 -15.30
N ASN A 227 30.46 -19.68 -15.64
CA ASN A 227 29.42 -20.74 -15.55
C ASN A 227 29.12 -21.24 -14.13
N VAL A 228 29.56 -20.55 -13.08
CA VAL A 228 29.11 -20.83 -11.71
C VAL A 228 28.03 -19.83 -11.34
N VAL A 229 26.95 -20.31 -10.72
CA VAL A 229 25.87 -19.47 -10.20
C VAL A 229 26.41 -18.62 -9.05
N ALA A 230 26.40 -17.30 -9.24
CA ALA A 230 26.71 -16.34 -8.18
C ALA A 230 25.47 -16.05 -7.33
N TRP A 231 24.31 -15.87 -7.97
CA TRP A 231 23.01 -15.73 -7.32
C TRP A 231 21.88 -15.99 -8.32
N ILE A 232 20.68 -16.28 -7.80
CA ILE A 232 19.44 -16.50 -8.55
C ILE A 232 18.38 -15.56 -7.96
N ASP A 233 17.70 -14.81 -8.83
CA ASP A 233 16.61 -13.92 -8.44
C ASP A 233 15.37 -14.18 -9.33
N VAL A 234 14.44 -14.93 -8.76
CA VAL A 234 13.21 -15.37 -9.44
C VAL A 234 12.22 -14.21 -9.57
N ALA A 235 12.01 -13.45 -8.49
CA ALA A 235 11.03 -12.37 -8.41
C ALA A 235 11.31 -11.21 -9.38
N MET A 236 12.57 -11.05 -9.80
CA MET A 236 12.96 -10.03 -10.77
C MET A 236 12.22 -10.17 -12.11
N VAL A 237 12.05 -11.40 -12.62
CA VAL A 237 11.53 -11.64 -13.98
C VAL A 237 10.32 -12.58 -14.04
N ARG A 238 10.15 -13.50 -13.09
CA ARG A 238 9.01 -14.42 -13.05
C ARG A 238 7.74 -13.64 -12.76
N ARG A 239 6.69 -13.93 -13.53
CA ARG A 239 5.35 -13.37 -13.36
C ARG A 239 4.33 -14.49 -13.36
N GLU A 240 3.34 -14.38 -12.49
CA GLU A 240 2.18 -15.27 -12.50
C GLU A 240 1.35 -15.04 -13.76
N LEU A 241 0.65 -16.08 -14.23
CA LEU A 241 -0.19 -16.00 -15.42
C LEU A 241 -1.23 -14.87 -15.28
N GLY A 242 -1.25 -13.94 -16.25
CA GLY A 242 -2.19 -12.82 -16.27
C GLY A 242 -1.77 -11.62 -15.41
N ALA A 243 -0.59 -11.64 -14.79
CA ALA A 243 -0.01 -10.54 -14.01
C ALA A 243 0.20 -9.24 -14.80
N ASP A 244 0.34 -9.33 -16.12
CA ASP A 244 0.56 -8.17 -17.00
C ASP A 244 -0.70 -7.32 -17.22
N ARG A 245 -1.87 -7.79 -16.75
CA ARG A 245 -3.12 -7.07 -16.90
C ARG A 245 -3.17 -5.94 -15.88
N ALA A 246 -3.28 -4.71 -16.36
CA ALA A 246 -3.43 -3.55 -15.49
C ALA A 246 -4.73 -3.66 -14.68
N ASP A 247 -4.60 -3.69 -13.35
CA ASP A 247 -5.74 -3.80 -12.42
C ASP A 247 -6.65 -2.55 -12.44
N LEU A 248 -6.12 -1.40 -12.86
CA LEU A 248 -6.87 -0.15 -13.01
C LEU A 248 -6.68 0.45 -14.40
N PRO A 249 -7.74 0.48 -15.25
CA PRO A 249 -7.67 1.17 -16.52
C PRO A 249 -7.54 2.69 -16.30
N GLY A 250 -6.52 3.31 -16.87
CA GLY A 250 -6.49 4.75 -17.14
C GLY A 250 -5.74 5.65 -16.16
N LEU A 251 -5.03 5.13 -15.15
CA LEU A 251 -4.26 5.96 -14.21
C LEU A 251 -2.73 5.79 -14.30
N GLY A 252 -2.22 5.02 -15.26
CA GLY A 252 -0.78 4.85 -15.48
C GLY A 252 -0.02 4.17 -14.33
N HIS A 253 -0.72 3.42 -13.48
CA HIS A 253 -0.09 2.68 -12.39
C HIS A 253 0.47 1.35 -12.92
N ALA A 254 1.66 0.95 -12.46
CA ALA A 254 2.19 -0.38 -12.76
C ALA A 254 1.24 -1.47 -12.22
N PRO A 255 1.13 -2.64 -12.89
CA PRO A 255 0.29 -3.74 -12.43
C PRO A 255 0.62 -4.14 -10.98
N ARG A 256 -0.37 -4.53 -10.16
CA ARG A 256 -0.13 -4.92 -8.76
C ARG A 256 0.89 -6.05 -8.66
N ALA A 257 0.83 -7.02 -9.57
CA ALA A 257 1.77 -8.13 -9.60
C ALA A 257 3.23 -7.70 -9.79
N LEU A 258 3.49 -6.69 -10.64
CA LEU A 258 4.84 -6.13 -10.82
C LEU A 258 5.35 -5.49 -9.52
N ARG A 259 4.48 -4.76 -8.81
CA ARG A 259 4.84 -4.06 -7.56
C ARG A 259 5.07 -5.03 -6.40
N LEU A 260 4.23 -6.06 -6.29
CA LEU A 260 4.41 -7.14 -5.33
C LEU A 260 5.71 -7.90 -5.61
N ALA A 261 6.01 -8.17 -6.88
CA ALA A 261 7.25 -8.84 -7.24
C ALA A 261 8.50 -7.98 -6.95
N HIS A 262 8.41 -6.64 -7.05
CA HIS A 262 9.50 -5.76 -6.60
C HIS A 262 9.73 -5.87 -5.08
N LEU A 263 8.66 -5.93 -4.28
CA LEU A 263 8.76 -6.16 -2.84
C LEU A 263 9.41 -7.51 -2.54
N MET A 264 8.99 -8.60 -3.18
CA MET A 264 9.60 -9.93 -3.02
C MET A 264 11.08 -9.94 -3.42
N GLN A 265 11.40 -9.30 -4.55
CA GLN A 265 12.77 -9.17 -5.04
C GLN A 265 13.65 -8.43 -4.02
N HIS A 266 13.15 -7.32 -3.47
CA HIS A 266 13.86 -6.55 -2.44
C HIS A 266 14.08 -7.38 -1.16
N GLN A 267 13.08 -8.13 -0.70
CA GLN A 267 13.21 -8.99 0.48
C GLN A 267 14.30 -10.04 0.33
N VAL A 268 14.34 -10.75 -0.80
CA VAL A 268 15.36 -11.76 -1.08
C VAL A 268 16.73 -11.10 -1.19
N HIS A 269 16.84 -10.01 -1.95
CA HIS A 269 18.11 -9.31 -2.12
C HIS A 269 18.63 -8.74 -0.79
N LEU A 270 17.75 -8.21 0.05
CA LEU A 270 18.10 -7.72 1.38
C LEU A 270 18.63 -8.85 2.27
N ALA A 271 17.97 -10.01 2.27
CA ALA A 271 18.41 -11.15 3.06
C ALA A 271 19.82 -11.62 2.63
N ASP A 272 20.08 -11.68 1.32
CA ASP A 272 21.41 -12.03 0.78
C ASP A 272 22.49 -11.03 1.22
N VAL A 273 22.18 -9.73 1.14
CA VAL A 273 23.11 -8.66 1.57
C VAL A 273 23.37 -8.72 3.07
N LEU A 274 22.35 -8.96 3.89
CA LEU A 274 22.49 -9.10 5.34
C LEU A 274 23.37 -10.29 5.72
N ASN A 275 23.19 -11.42 5.03
CA ASN A 275 24.01 -12.62 5.18
C ASN A 275 25.47 -12.34 4.77
N ALA A 276 25.69 -11.67 3.65
CA ALA A 276 27.03 -11.33 3.15
C ALA A 276 27.76 -10.32 4.06
N ASN A 277 27.06 -9.32 4.59
CA ASN A 277 27.64 -8.28 5.45
C ASN A 277 27.79 -8.71 6.92
N GLY A 278 27.38 -9.92 7.29
CA GLY A 278 27.42 -10.41 8.67
C GLY A 278 26.62 -9.54 9.64
N GLY A 279 25.48 -8.99 9.19
CA GLY A 279 24.61 -8.13 9.99
C GLY A 279 25.11 -6.70 10.24
N LYS A 280 26.18 -6.25 9.56
CA LYS A 280 26.60 -4.84 9.62
C LYS A 280 25.60 -3.93 8.93
N SER A 281 25.39 -2.73 9.49
CA SER A 281 24.56 -1.68 8.88
C SER A 281 25.21 -1.16 7.60
N PHE A 282 24.39 -0.87 6.59
CA PHE A 282 24.80 -0.28 5.31
C PHE A 282 23.74 0.74 4.85
N ALA A 283 24.10 1.62 3.92
CA ALA A 283 23.16 2.59 3.35
C ALA A 283 22.44 1.96 2.14
N ALA A 284 21.16 2.26 1.93
CA ALA A 284 20.37 1.66 0.86
C ALA A 284 21.02 1.89 -0.53
N ARG A 285 21.52 3.10 -0.78
CA ARG A 285 22.19 3.50 -2.03
C ARG A 285 23.46 2.72 -2.37
N GLU A 286 24.04 1.99 -1.42
CA GLU A 286 25.24 1.18 -1.67
C GLU A 286 24.91 -0.15 -2.35
N GLN A 287 23.67 -0.63 -2.18
CA GLN A 287 23.24 -1.97 -2.64
C GLN A 287 22.03 -1.91 -3.58
N PHE A 288 21.22 -0.85 -3.49
CA PHE A 288 19.99 -0.67 -4.24
C PHE A 288 20.02 0.67 -4.98
N SER A 289 19.72 0.64 -6.28
CA SER A 289 19.48 1.86 -7.08
C SER A 289 18.05 2.38 -6.89
N ALA A 290 17.08 1.47 -6.68
CA ALA A 290 15.71 1.82 -6.35
C ALA A 290 15.17 0.88 -5.26
N LEU A 291 14.26 1.40 -4.44
CA LEU A 291 13.53 0.65 -3.42
C LEU A 291 12.06 0.48 -3.81
N PRO A 292 11.40 -0.61 -3.40
CA PRO A 292 9.95 -0.70 -3.48
C PRO A 292 9.31 0.40 -2.62
N SER A 293 8.02 0.68 -2.82
CA SER A 293 7.30 1.67 -2.02
C SER A 293 7.09 1.23 -0.58
N ALA A 294 7.20 -0.06 -0.27
CA ALA A 294 7.25 -0.58 1.08
C ALA A 294 8.19 -1.78 1.13
N GLY A 295 8.75 -2.07 2.30
CA GLY A 295 9.60 -3.23 2.51
C GLY A 295 10.15 -3.34 3.93
N PRO A 296 10.79 -4.47 4.28
CA PRO A 296 11.48 -4.60 5.55
C PRO A 296 12.71 -3.69 5.59
N LEU A 297 13.02 -3.22 6.79
CA LEU A 297 14.21 -2.43 7.08
C LEU A 297 15.29 -3.33 7.71
N PRO A 298 16.57 -3.21 7.30
CA PRO A 298 17.65 -3.91 8.00
C PRO A 298 17.70 -3.59 9.51
N PRO A 299 18.05 -4.55 10.37
CA PRO A 299 18.15 -4.31 11.81
C PRO A 299 19.30 -3.33 12.14
N GLY A 300 19.13 -2.52 13.19
CA GLY A 300 20.19 -1.64 13.70
C GLY A 300 20.50 -0.39 12.86
N ILE A 301 19.59 0.00 11.96
CA ILE A 301 19.73 1.23 11.15
C ILE A 301 19.47 2.51 11.93
N ILE A 302 18.58 2.44 12.93
CA ILE A 302 18.19 3.58 13.76
C ILE A 302 19.07 3.57 15.01
N ASP A 303 19.77 4.68 15.25
CA ASP A 303 20.52 4.88 16.50
C ASP A 303 19.54 5.12 17.65
N THR A 304 19.59 4.29 18.68
CA THR A 304 18.70 4.34 19.84
C THR A 304 18.97 5.52 20.78
N ARG A 305 20.12 6.20 20.63
CA ARG A 305 20.50 7.34 21.48
C ARG A 305 20.05 8.67 20.87
N ASP A 306 20.35 8.85 19.59
CA ASP A 306 20.17 10.12 18.89
C ASP A 306 19.00 10.10 17.88
N PHE A 307 18.32 8.96 17.72
CA PHE A 307 17.25 8.72 16.74
C PHE A 307 17.64 9.13 15.31
N THR A 308 18.88 8.82 14.95
CA THR A 308 19.39 9.04 13.59
C THR A 308 19.23 7.80 12.74
N GLN A 309 18.86 7.95 11.47
CA GLN A 309 18.72 6.86 10.50
C GLN A 309 19.91 6.84 9.51
N ARG A 310 20.42 5.66 9.16
CA ARG A 310 21.58 5.47 8.26
C ARG A 310 21.24 4.90 6.88
N TYR A 311 19.98 4.54 6.62
CA TYR A 311 19.60 3.72 5.46
C TYR A 311 19.14 4.56 4.28
N PHE A 312 18.24 5.51 4.51
CA PHE A 312 17.74 6.41 3.48
C PHE A 312 18.70 7.60 3.26
N PRO A 313 18.76 8.15 2.04
CA PRO A 313 19.49 9.38 1.77
C PRO A 313 19.03 10.54 2.68
N PRO A 314 19.91 11.50 2.99
CA PRO A 314 19.58 12.63 3.86
C PRO A 314 18.50 13.55 3.31
N GLU A 315 18.29 13.54 1.99
CA GLU A 315 17.29 14.33 1.28
C GLU A 315 15.85 13.82 1.54
N VAL A 316 15.69 12.54 1.87
CA VAL A 316 14.37 11.93 2.07
C VAL A 316 13.84 12.23 3.48
N ALA A 317 12.60 12.71 3.58
CA ALA A 317 11.95 12.93 4.87
C ALA A 317 11.52 11.58 5.50
N VAL A 318 12.09 11.24 6.65
CA VAL A 318 11.85 9.96 7.35
C VAL A 318 11.23 10.20 8.73
N ASP A 319 10.04 9.62 8.95
CA ASP A 319 9.38 9.57 10.24
C ASP A 319 9.38 8.15 10.80
N PHE A 320 9.21 8.01 12.11
CA PHE A 320 9.05 6.76 12.82
C PHE A 320 7.72 6.73 13.58
N SER A 321 6.96 5.65 13.45
CA SER A 321 5.66 5.46 14.10
C SER A 321 5.49 4.02 14.54
N ILE A 322 4.62 3.81 15.53
CA ILE A 322 4.11 2.49 15.88
C ILE A 322 2.89 2.14 15.02
N ILE A 323 2.69 0.85 14.75
CA ILE A 323 1.47 0.33 14.10
C ILE A 323 1.07 -1.02 14.73
N PRO A 324 -0.22 -1.35 14.84
CA PRO A 324 -0.63 -2.70 15.19
C PRO A 324 -0.16 -3.69 14.12
N GLU A 325 0.41 -4.82 14.53
CA GLU A 325 0.94 -5.84 13.61
C GLU A 325 -0.11 -6.34 12.60
N ASP A 326 -1.39 -6.43 13.03
CA ASP A 326 -2.54 -6.82 12.20
C ASP A 326 -2.90 -5.79 11.10
N GLU A 327 -2.50 -4.53 11.25
CA GLU A 327 -2.78 -3.44 10.31
C GLU A 327 -1.64 -3.19 9.31
N LEU A 328 -0.44 -3.77 9.56
CA LEU A 328 0.73 -3.62 8.70
C LEU A 328 0.49 -4.09 7.25
N PRO A 329 -0.13 -5.27 6.99
CA PRO A 329 -0.38 -5.71 5.61
C PRO A 329 -1.29 -4.75 4.83
N ALA A 330 -2.29 -4.16 5.50
CA ALA A 330 -3.20 -3.20 4.87
C ALA A 330 -2.47 -1.92 4.45
N LEU A 331 -1.58 -1.42 5.30
CA LEU A 331 -0.79 -0.21 5.00
C LEU A 331 0.27 -0.47 3.93
N VAL A 332 0.88 -1.66 3.91
CA VAL A 332 1.79 -2.09 2.83
C VAL A 332 1.05 -2.10 1.49
N GLU A 333 -0.15 -2.71 1.41
CA GLU A 333 -0.95 -2.71 0.18
C GLU A 333 -1.33 -1.30 -0.29
N GLU A 334 -1.66 -0.38 0.63
CA GLU A 334 -1.92 1.01 0.28
C GLU A 334 -0.67 1.69 -0.33
N SER A 335 0.50 1.49 0.28
CA SER A 335 1.76 2.05 -0.22
C SER A 335 2.23 1.44 -1.52
N LEU A 336 1.92 0.16 -1.78
CA LEU A 336 2.16 -0.46 -3.09
C LEU A 336 1.40 0.27 -4.22
N SER A 337 0.42 1.14 -3.94
CA SER A 337 -0.16 2.02 -4.97
C SER A 337 0.80 3.13 -5.45
N LEU A 338 1.81 3.48 -4.66
CA LEU A 338 2.79 4.53 -4.95
C LEU A 338 3.94 4.00 -5.83
N PRO A 339 4.61 4.88 -6.61
CA PRO A 339 5.75 4.45 -7.39
C PRO A 339 6.91 3.99 -6.48
N PRO A 340 7.83 3.16 -7.00
CA PRO A 340 9.11 2.89 -6.36
C PRO A 340 9.86 4.18 -5.99
N LEU A 341 10.74 4.09 -4.99
CA LEU A 341 11.64 5.18 -4.62
C LEU A 341 12.96 4.99 -5.36
N ASP A 342 13.20 5.83 -6.36
CA ASP A 342 14.50 5.91 -7.04
C ASP A 342 15.50 6.66 -6.14
N LEU A 343 16.60 6.00 -5.77
CA LEU A 343 17.63 6.56 -4.91
C LEU A 343 18.71 7.32 -5.69
N GLU A 344 18.72 7.19 -7.01
CA GLU A 344 19.66 7.89 -7.91
C GLU A 344 19.05 9.17 -8.50
N ALA A 345 17.79 9.48 -8.17
CA ALA A 345 17.10 10.68 -8.61
C ALA A 345 17.70 11.98 -8.04
N ASP A 346 17.39 13.11 -8.69
CA ASP A 346 17.83 14.44 -8.27
C ASP A 346 17.33 14.80 -6.85
N SER A 347 18.11 15.61 -6.13
CA SER A 347 17.82 16.04 -4.74
C SER A 347 16.39 16.56 -4.57
N ASP A 348 15.92 17.41 -5.49
CA ASP A 348 14.56 17.98 -5.45
C ASP A 348 13.46 16.91 -5.50
N THR A 349 13.71 15.80 -6.22
CA THR A 349 12.77 14.68 -6.33
C THR A 349 12.77 13.84 -5.05
N LEU A 350 13.95 13.65 -4.45
CA LEU A 350 14.10 12.93 -3.17
C LEU A 350 13.48 13.70 -2.00
N GLU A 351 13.62 15.03 -1.97
CA GLU A 351 12.99 15.90 -0.96
C GLU A 351 11.45 15.86 -1.03
N ALA A 352 10.89 15.67 -2.23
CA ALA A 352 9.44 15.52 -2.40
C ALA A 352 8.93 14.16 -1.87
N CYS A 353 9.81 13.18 -1.65
CA CYS A 353 9.47 11.86 -1.16
C CYS A 353 9.47 11.81 0.36
N SER A 354 8.41 11.22 0.95
CA SER A 354 8.34 10.96 2.38
C SER A 354 8.18 9.47 2.68
N VAL A 355 8.92 9.00 3.68
CA VAL A 355 8.96 7.62 4.14
C VAL A 355 8.58 7.57 5.62
N LEU A 356 7.79 6.57 5.98
CA LEU A 356 7.43 6.24 7.35
C LEU A 356 8.00 4.88 7.70
N ILE A 357 8.85 4.84 8.72
CA ILE A 357 9.28 3.61 9.37
C ILE A 357 8.25 3.23 10.41
N LEU A 358 7.88 1.96 10.41
CA LEU A 358 6.85 1.35 11.23
C LEU A 358 7.48 0.33 12.16
N ALA A 359 7.24 0.49 13.45
CA ALA A 359 7.46 -0.53 14.45
C ALA A 359 6.15 -1.32 14.65
N PRO A 360 6.06 -2.58 14.18
CA PRO A 360 4.90 -3.42 14.44
C PRO A 360 4.85 -3.76 15.94
N VAL A 361 3.68 -3.53 16.55
CA VAL A 361 3.41 -3.83 17.95
C VAL A 361 2.23 -4.80 18.02
N PRO A 362 2.35 -5.91 18.77
CA PRO A 362 1.23 -6.82 19.01
C PRO A 362 0.00 -6.11 19.59
N ARG A 363 -1.20 -6.48 19.11
CA ARG A 363 -2.47 -5.81 19.48
C ARG A 363 -2.75 -5.78 20.98
N ASN A 364 -2.29 -6.80 21.72
CA ASN A 364 -2.41 -6.89 23.18
C ASN A 364 -1.52 -5.88 23.93
N GLU A 365 -0.36 -5.52 23.38
CA GLU A 365 0.59 -4.55 23.96
C GLU A 365 0.32 -3.12 23.51
N TRP A 366 -0.43 -2.93 22.41
CA TRP A 366 -0.70 -1.64 21.78
C TRP A 366 -1.09 -0.53 22.76
N ARG A 367 -2.06 -0.78 23.66
CA ARG A 367 -2.54 0.22 24.62
C ARG A 367 -1.47 0.63 25.63
N VAL A 368 -0.65 -0.33 26.04
CA VAL A 368 0.43 -0.10 27.01
C VAL A 368 1.53 0.74 26.36
N VAL A 369 1.97 0.33 25.16
CA VAL A 369 3.01 1.05 24.41
C VAL A 369 2.52 2.46 24.04
N SER A 370 1.32 2.59 23.46
CA SER A 370 0.73 3.88 23.11
C SER A 370 0.53 4.81 24.31
N GLY A 371 0.27 4.26 25.50
CA GLY A 371 0.11 5.03 26.72
C GLY A 371 1.42 5.55 27.32
N ARG A 372 2.57 4.93 26.98
CA ARG A 372 3.90 5.36 27.41
C ARG A 372 4.52 6.42 26.51
N LEU A 373 4.05 6.52 25.26
CA LEU A 373 4.54 7.49 24.28
C LEU A 373 3.85 8.86 24.46
N THR A 374 4.64 9.93 24.41
CA THR A 374 4.13 11.32 24.41
C THR A 374 3.61 11.74 23.04
N THR A 375 4.35 11.38 21.98
CA THR A 375 3.95 11.57 20.58
C THR A 375 3.76 10.24 19.88
N ARG A 376 2.90 10.20 18.85
CA ARG A 376 2.68 8.98 18.05
C ARG A 376 3.67 8.82 16.89
N THR A 377 4.25 9.94 16.47
CA THR A 377 5.26 10.02 15.41
C THR A 377 6.52 10.70 15.94
N LEU A 378 7.67 10.25 15.46
CA LEU A 378 8.99 10.80 15.77
C LEU A 378 9.71 11.08 14.46
N THR A 379 10.16 12.32 14.24
CA THR A 379 10.94 12.66 13.05
C THR A 379 12.38 12.17 13.22
N LEU A 380 12.89 11.38 12.27
CA LEU A 380 14.25 10.86 12.34
C LEU A 380 15.23 11.79 11.65
N ARG A 381 16.39 12.00 12.27
CA ARG A 381 17.46 12.82 11.67
C ARG A 381 18.32 11.94 10.76
N PRO A 382 18.74 12.41 9.58
CA PRO A 382 19.69 11.65 8.79
C PRO A 382 21.04 11.58 9.49
N ALA A 383 21.61 10.38 9.56
CA ALA A 383 22.97 10.20 10.05
C ALA A 383 23.93 10.79 9.01
N ALA A 384 24.54 11.91 9.35
CA ALA A 384 25.46 12.62 8.49
C ALA A 384 26.82 11.89 8.36
N LEU A 385 26.84 10.71 7.72
CA LEU A 385 28.09 9.98 7.45
C LEU A 385 28.99 10.74 6.45
N ASN A 386 28.41 11.41 5.45
CA ASN A 386 29.16 12.02 4.34
C ASN A 386 29.48 13.52 4.51
N LEU A 387 28.89 14.21 5.49
CA LEU A 387 29.22 15.62 5.75
C LEU A 387 30.52 15.80 6.53
N VAL A 388 31.17 14.73 7.02
CA VAL A 388 32.51 14.85 7.61
C VAL A 388 33.56 15.05 6.50
N ALA A 389 33.33 14.53 5.29
CA ALA A 389 34.23 14.69 4.15
C ALA A 389 34.07 16.03 3.39
N ALA A 390 32.88 16.63 3.42
CA ALA A 390 32.59 17.91 2.76
C ALA A 390 32.79 19.16 3.65
N ARG A 391 33.14 18.98 4.94
CA ARG A 391 33.39 20.11 5.85
C ARG A 391 34.69 20.82 5.48
N LYS A 392 34.66 22.15 5.46
CA LYS A 392 35.87 22.97 5.30
C LYS A 392 36.83 22.61 6.45
N PRO A 393 38.14 22.42 6.19
CA PRO A 393 39.11 21.99 7.20
C PRO A 393 39.15 22.89 8.45
N LEU A 394 38.72 24.14 8.32
CA LEU A 394 38.64 25.11 9.41
C LEU A 394 37.53 24.79 10.44
N GLU A 395 36.39 24.22 10.02
CA GLU A 395 35.31 23.81 10.94
C GLU A 395 35.68 22.58 11.76
N ILE A 396 36.50 21.68 11.20
CA ILE A 396 37.05 20.51 11.88
C ILE A 396 38.00 20.97 13.00
N LEU A 397 38.84 21.97 12.73
CA LEU A 397 39.76 22.55 13.72
C LEU A 397 39.04 23.35 14.81
N GLN A 398 37.93 24.03 14.49
CA GLN A 398 37.15 24.77 15.47
C GLN A 398 36.42 23.86 16.48
N ARG A 399 36.04 22.64 16.08
CA ARG A 399 35.40 21.66 16.98
C ARG A 399 36.39 20.85 17.82
N LEU A 400 37.67 20.82 17.47
CA LEU A 400 38.73 20.17 18.25
C LEU A 400 39.13 20.96 19.52
N ARG A 401 38.59 22.16 19.74
CA ARG A 401 38.90 23.03 20.90
C ARG A 401 37.66 23.51 21.65
N ILE A 402 36.83 22.60 22.12
CA ILE A 402 35.98 22.89 23.29
C ILE A 402 35.94 21.62 24.14
N PRO A 403 36.52 21.60 25.35
CA PRO A 403 36.24 20.56 26.33
C PRO A 403 34.75 20.62 26.62
N GLY A 404 33.99 19.65 26.12
CA GLY A 404 32.57 19.54 26.40
C GLY A 404 32.38 19.36 27.90
N VAL A 405 31.65 20.29 28.51
CA VAL A 405 31.11 20.13 29.86
C VAL A 405 30.39 18.79 29.88
N ALA A 406 30.75 17.93 30.84
CA ALA A 406 30.09 16.64 31.03
C ALA A 406 28.58 16.86 31.16
N VAL A 407 27.83 16.41 30.15
CA VAL A 407 26.37 16.41 30.18
C VAL A 407 25.98 15.48 31.32
N THR A 408 25.42 16.06 32.38
CA THR A 408 24.75 15.31 33.45
C THR A 408 23.71 14.37 32.81
N PRO A 409 23.56 13.13 33.29
CA PRO A 409 22.54 12.22 32.74
C PRO A 409 21.17 12.85 32.98
N VAL A 410 20.57 13.37 31.91
CA VAL A 410 19.18 13.83 31.92
C VAL A 410 18.33 12.61 32.31
N PRO A 411 17.37 12.74 33.24
CA PRO A 411 16.46 11.65 33.54
C PRO A 411 15.81 11.19 32.23
N VAL A 412 16.04 9.92 31.88
CA VAL A 412 15.53 9.34 30.63
C VAL A 412 14.01 9.40 30.70
N ASP A 413 13.43 10.28 29.89
CA ASP A 413 11.99 10.36 29.73
C ASP A 413 11.47 8.96 29.33
N PRO A 414 10.47 8.40 30.05
CA PRO A 414 9.98 7.05 29.78
C PRO A 414 9.51 6.86 28.33
N SER A 415 8.99 7.91 27.69
CA SER A 415 8.64 7.85 26.27
C SER A 415 9.86 7.68 25.37
N THR A 416 10.97 8.36 25.69
CA THR A 416 12.23 8.23 24.94
C THR A 416 12.83 6.83 25.10
N ALA A 417 12.73 6.23 26.29
CA ALA A 417 13.14 4.85 26.52
C ALA A 417 12.31 3.84 25.72
N GLU A 418 10.99 4.03 25.62
CA GLU A 418 10.14 3.18 24.78
C GLU A 418 10.44 3.35 23.29
N TRP A 419 10.67 4.58 22.81
CA TRP A 419 11.12 4.80 21.43
C TRP A 419 12.45 4.10 21.13
N ALA A 420 13.40 4.11 22.07
CA ALA A 420 14.67 3.40 21.95
C ALA A 420 14.48 1.87 21.91
N ARG A 421 13.55 1.32 22.70
CA ARG A 421 13.16 -0.11 22.64
C ARG A 421 12.58 -0.46 21.27
N LEU A 422 11.65 0.36 20.77
CA LEU A 422 10.98 0.15 19.49
C LEU A 422 11.95 0.25 18.31
N ALA A 423 12.89 1.19 18.34
CA ALA A 423 13.93 1.35 17.32
C ALA A 423 14.93 0.18 17.27
N ALA A 424 15.04 -0.61 18.35
CA ALA A 424 15.90 -1.79 18.43
C ALA A 424 15.21 -3.09 17.93
N LEU A 425 13.94 -3.03 17.53
CA LEU A 425 13.25 -4.19 16.98
C LEU A 425 13.90 -4.65 15.67
N PRO A 426 13.98 -5.98 15.42
CA PRO A 426 14.53 -6.49 14.17
C PRO A 426 13.56 -6.36 12.98
N ASP A 427 12.25 -6.41 13.24
CA ASP A 427 11.20 -6.48 12.22
C ASP A 427 10.61 -5.10 11.90
N LEU A 428 11.47 -4.11 11.67
CA LEU A 428 11.02 -2.79 11.24
C LEU A 428 10.63 -2.82 9.77
N TRP A 429 9.60 -2.07 9.42
CA TRP A 429 9.16 -1.89 8.04
C TRP A 429 9.22 -0.44 7.63
N PHE A 430 9.47 -0.16 6.36
CA PHE A 430 9.31 1.18 5.81
C PHE A 430 8.18 1.18 4.79
N VAL A 431 7.48 2.31 4.72
CA VAL A 431 6.33 2.53 3.86
C VAL A 431 6.40 3.97 3.33
N ARG A 432 6.31 4.13 2.02
CA ARG A 432 6.22 5.44 1.37
C ARG A 432 4.84 6.04 1.65
N ARG A 433 4.82 7.34 1.94
CA ARG A 433 3.57 8.07 2.15
C ARG A 433 3.31 9.01 0.99
N ARG A 434 2.04 9.32 0.77
CA ARG A 434 1.67 10.49 -0.04
C ARG A 434 2.09 11.73 0.75
N ASN A 435 2.93 12.56 0.16
CA ASN A 435 3.33 13.82 0.77
C ASN A 435 2.13 14.78 0.75
N LEU A 436 1.26 14.67 1.76
CA LEU A 436 0.24 15.66 2.03
C LEU A 436 0.94 16.77 2.81
N ALA A 437 0.98 17.97 2.25
CA ALA A 437 1.44 19.15 2.98
C ALA A 437 0.53 19.33 4.21
N TYR A 438 0.99 18.81 5.36
CA TYR A 438 0.25 18.83 6.60
C TYR A 438 0.18 20.29 7.05
N ARG A 439 -1.00 20.90 6.95
CA ARG A 439 -1.24 22.20 7.56
C ARG A 439 -1.56 21.93 9.03
N ASP A 440 -0.60 22.20 9.92
CA ASP A 440 -0.76 22.10 11.38
C ASP A 440 -1.99 22.83 11.91
N ALA A 441 -2.54 23.79 11.15
CA ALA A 441 -3.76 24.52 11.47
C ALA A 441 -5.04 23.64 11.58
N LEU A 442 -5.03 22.38 11.13
CA LEU A 442 -6.22 21.49 11.17
C LEU A 442 -6.15 20.38 12.24
N ALA A 443 -5.05 20.25 12.98
CA ALA A 443 -4.93 19.22 14.01
C ALA A 443 -5.67 19.67 15.29
N GLY A 444 -6.79 19.01 15.59
CA GLY A 444 -7.48 19.20 16.86
C GLY A 444 -6.60 18.78 18.04
N GLU A 445 -6.60 19.57 19.12
CA GLU A 445 -5.85 19.27 20.34
C GLU A 445 -6.61 18.23 21.19
N ALA A 446 -5.95 17.12 21.52
CA ALA A 446 -6.54 16.09 22.37
C ALA A 446 -6.51 16.53 23.83
N VAL A 447 -7.63 17.02 24.36
CA VAL A 447 -7.74 17.42 25.76
C VAL A 447 -8.15 16.23 26.62
N ARG A 448 -7.32 15.83 27.60
CA ARG A 448 -7.70 14.82 28.59
C ARG A 448 -8.67 15.41 29.62
N LEU A 449 -9.83 14.78 29.78
CA LEU A 449 -10.79 15.08 30.84
C LEU A 449 -10.37 14.35 32.12
N ALA A 450 -10.18 15.09 33.22
CA ALA A 450 -9.73 14.55 34.50
C ALA A 450 -10.87 14.32 35.52
N ALA A 451 -12.12 14.62 35.15
CA ALA A 451 -13.27 14.48 36.03
C ALA A 451 -13.82 13.04 36.04
N ALA A 452 -14.43 12.63 37.15
CA ALA A 452 -15.25 11.42 37.20
C ALA A 452 -16.34 11.52 36.12
N GLU A 453 -16.47 10.50 35.26
CA GLU A 453 -17.51 10.44 34.22
C GLU A 453 -18.90 10.43 34.86
N VAL A 454 -19.43 11.61 35.18
CA VAL A 454 -20.84 11.78 35.45
C VAL A 454 -21.51 11.99 34.10
N ALA A 455 -22.41 11.08 33.73
CA ALA A 455 -23.15 11.21 32.48
C ALA A 455 -23.85 12.59 32.44
N PRO A 456 -23.54 13.46 31.46
CA PRO A 456 -24.14 14.81 31.37
C PRO A 456 -25.67 14.80 31.38
N ALA A 457 -26.26 13.71 30.87
CA ALA A 457 -27.69 13.46 30.90
C ALA A 457 -28.31 13.42 32.31
N LEU A 458 -27.57 12.95 33.33
CA LEU A 458 -28.07 12.91 34.71
C LEU A 458 -28.23 14.32 35.30
N VAL A 459 -27.24 15.20 35.05
CA VAL A 459 -27.28 16.59 35.50
C VAL A 459 -28.41 17.34 34.78
N LEU A 460 -28.56 17.12 33.47
CA LEU A 460 -29.61 17.75 32.67
C LEU A 460 -31.02 17.35 33.14
N ASN A 461 -31.27 16.06 33.34
CA ASN A 461 -32.56 15.55 33.82
C ASN A 461 -32.92 16.09 35.22
N ARG A 462 -31.92 16.20 36.11
CA ARG A 462 -32.10 16.79 37.45
C ARG A 462 -32.50 18.26 37.34
N LEU A 463 -31.77 19.03 36.55
CA LEU A 463 -31.99 20.47 36.41
C LEU A 463 -33.31 20.79 35.69
N GLN A 464 -33.76 19.95 34.76
CA GLN A 464 -35.12 20.02 34.18
C GLN A 464 -36.21 19.79 35.24
N GLY A 465 -36.02 18.83 36.16
CA GLY A 465 -36.97 18.60 37.26
C GLY A 465 -37.17 19.82 38.15
N ILE A 466 -36.10 20.59 38.36
CA ILE A 466 -36.03 21.77 39.23
C ILE A 466 -36.36 23.08 38.47
N GLY A 467 -36.40 23.06 37.12
CA GLY A 467 -36.76 24.22 36.28
C GLY A 467 -35.59 25.17 35.96
N LEU A 468 -34.35 24.67 36.00
CA LEU A 468 -33.11 25.42 35.73
C LEU A 468 -32.47 25.06 34.37
N ASP A 469 -33.25 24.49 33.46
CA ASP A 469 -32.81 24.10 32.11
C ASP A 469 -32.43 25.30 31.22
N VAL A 470 -33.20 26.39 31.28
CA VAL A 470 -32.94 27.59 30.48
C VAL A 470 -31.63 28.30 30.90
N PRO A 471 -31.37 28.56 32.21
CA PRO A 471 -30.08 29.11 32.64
C PRO A 471 -28.89 28.19 32.32
N LEU A 472 -29.05 26.88 32.44
CA LEU A 472 -27.99 25.92 32.09
C LEU A 472 -27.64 25.96 30.61
N ASN A 473 -28.63 25.92 29.71
CA ASN A 473 -28.39 25.98 28.28
C ASN A 473 -27.64 27.27 27.88
N ARG A 474 -28.00 28.40 28.50
CA ARG A 474 -27.30 29.68 28.28
C ARG A 474 -25.83 29.65 28.70
N VAL A 475 -25.50 28.96 29.81
CA VAL A 475 -24.12 28.74 30.25
C VAL A 475 -23.38 27.81 29.29
N LEU A 476 -24.03 26.73 28.84
CA LEU A 476 -23.44 25.76 27.92
C LEU A 476 -23.15 26.36 26.53
N GLU A 477 -24.03 27.23 26.01
CA GLU A 477 -23.84 27.92 24.73
C GLU A 477 -22.62 28.88 24.74
N ARG A 478 -22.26 29.41 25.91
CA ARG A 478 -21.12 30.33 26.08
C ARG A 478 -19.84 29.66 26.54
N ALA A 479 -19.88 28.36 26.81
CA ALA A 479 -18.77 27.61 27.38
C ALA A 479 -17.93 26.88 26.31
N THR A 480 -16.62 26.87 26.51
CA THR A 480 -15.73 26.01 25.73
C THR A 480 -16.01 24.52 26.02
N PRO A 481 -15.73 23.58 25.09
CA PRO A 481 -16.00 22.15 25.31
C PRO A 481 -15.37 21.59 26.60
N LEU A 482 -14.18 22.09 26.96
CA LEU A 482 -13.52 21.76 28.21
C LEU A 482 -14.26 22.33 29.42
N ALA A 483 -14.70 23.58 29.36
CA ALA A 483 -15.47 24.21 30.43
C ALA A 483 -16.83 23.53 30.67
N VAL A 484 -17.48 23.02 29.61
CA VAL A 484 -18.74 22.24 29.74
C VAL A 484 -18.52 21.01 30.62
N SER A 485 -17.44 20.27 30.40
CA SER A 485 -17.12 19.08 31.19
C SER A 485 -16.87 19.41 32.67
N GLU A 486 -16.08 20.45 32.95
CA GLU A 486 -15.76 20.91 34.31
C GLU A 486 -17.00 21.47 35.02
N ALA A 487 -17.84 22.23 34.31
CA ALA A 487 -19.10 22.76 34.86
C ALA A 487 -20.08 21.63 35.19
N SER A 488 -20.16 20.60 34.33
CA SER A 488 -20.99 19.43 34.61
C SER A 488 -20.50 18.64 35.83
N SER A 489 -19.18 18.52 36.00
CA SER A 489 -18.57 17.89 37.19
C SER A 489 -18.84 18.70 38.46
N LEU A 490 -18.77 20.04 38.39
CA LEU A 490 -19.09 20.93 39.51
C LEU A 490 -20.54 20.75 39.95
N LEU A 491 -21.48 20.82 39.02
CA LEU A 491 -22.92 20.70 39.28
C LEU A 491 -23.35 19.28 39.68
N ALA A 492 -22.51 18.29 39.43
CA ALA A 492 -22.69 16.92 39.88
C ALA A 492 -22.09 16.63 41.26
N SER A 493 -21.28 17.54 41.82
CA SER A 493 -20.69 17.30 43.14
C SER A 493 -21.77 17.31 44.25
N PRO A 494 -21.63 16.48 45.31
CA PRO A 494 -22.70 16.27 46.30
C PRO A 494 -23.27 17.56 46.90
N ARG A 495 -22.41 18.55 47.17
CA ARG A 495 -22.81 19.85 47.73
C ARG A 495 -23.80 20.61 46.86
N PHE A 496 -23.67 20.53 45.53
CA PHE A 496 -24.58 21.17 44.58
C PHE A 496 -25.71 20.21 44.17
N ALA A 497 -25.47 18.90 44.22
CA ALA A 497 -26.51 17.89 43.98
C ALA A 497 -27.64 18.00 45.01
N ASP A 498 -27.29 18.20 46.28
CA ASP A 498 -28.19 18.20 47.43
C ASP A 498 -28.95 19.53 47.63
N SER A 499 -28.46 20.65 47.09
CA SER A 499 -29.06 21.98 47.27
C SER A 499 -29.46 22.66 45.93
N PRO A 500 -30.77 22.83 45.66
CA PRO A 500 -31.25 23.48 44.44
C PRO A 500 -30.94 24.99 44.39
N THR A 501 -30.95 25.71 45.52
CA THR A 501 -30.63 27.15 45.56
C THR A 501 -29.16 27.43 45.34
N LEU A 502 -28.28 26.57 45.88
CA LEU A 502 -26.84 26.65 45.66
C LEU A 502 -26.49 26.32 44.19
N THR A 503 -27.24 25.41 43.57
CA THR A 503 -27.15 25.16 42.13
C THR A 503 -27.55 26.37 41.29
N ALA A 504 -28.65 27.05 41.65
CA ALA A 504 -29.07 28.29 40.98
C ALA A 504 -28.04 29.42 41.15
N ALA A 505 -27.44 29.55 42.34
CA ALA A 505 -26.36 30.49 42.61
C ALA A 505 -25.11 30.22 41.76
N ALA A 506 -24.75 28.94 41.57
CA ALA A 506 -23.63 28.54 40.71
C ALA A 506 -23.86 28.93 39.25
N LEU A 507 -25.07 28.69 38.72
CA LEU A 507 -25.44 29.08 37.36
C LEU A 507 -25.45 30.61 37.20
N SER A 508 -25.91 31.33 38.23
CA SER A 508 -25.87 32.80 38.29
C SER A 508 -24.43 33.33 38.16
N GLU A 509 -23.49 32.80 38.94
CA GLU A 509 -22.08 33.21 38.88
C GLU A 509 -21.41 32.86 37.54
N LEU A 510 -21.70 31.68 36.97
CA LEU A 510 -21.19 31.29 35.66
C LEU A 510 -21.76 32.18 34.54
N SER A 511 -23.02 32.61 34.66
CA SER A 511 -23.70 33.43 33.65
C SER A 511 -23.18 34.88 33.54
N LYS A 512 -22.42 35.36 34.53
CA LYS A 512 -21.84 36.72 34.56
C LYS A 512 -20.68 36.92 33.58
N ALA A 513 -20.00 35.84 33.19
CA ALA A 513 -18.94 35.89 32.20
C ALA A 513 -19.50 35.89 30.77
N GLU A 514 -18.92 36.68 29.89
CA GLU A 514 -19.30 36.74 28.47
C GLU A 514 -18.86 35.46 27.72
N THR A 515 -17.68 34.94 28.03
CA THR A 515 -17.18 33.65 27.56
C THR A 515 -16.72 32.81 28.75
N ILE A 516 -17.06 31.52 28.75
CA ILE A 516 -16.81 30.63 29.89
C ILE A 516 -15.70 29.65 29.52
N ASP A 517 -14.51 29.92 30.06
CA ASP A 517 -13.34 29.06 29.97
C ASP A 517 -13.16 28.22 31.24
N ARG A 518 -12.19 27.31 31.21
CA ARG A 518 -11.90 26.44 32.37
C ARG A 518 -11.52 27.23 33.62
N ALA A 519 -10.76 28.31 33.46
CA ALA A 519 -10.33 29.14 34.58
C ALA A 519 -11.51 29.80 35.29
N THR A 520 -12.51 30.26 34.52
CA THR A 520 -13.75 30.84 35.05
C THR A 520 -14.54 29.82 35.87
N VAL A 521 -14.71 28.60 35.37
CA VAL A 521 -15.42 27.54 36.11
C VAL A 521 -14.70 27.18 37.41
N LEU A 522 -13.37 27.01 37.37
CA LEU A 522 -12.58 26.70 38.56
C LEU A 522 -12.59 27.84 39.60
N LYS A 523 -12.60 29.09 39.13
CA LYS A 523 -12.73 30.26 40.02
C LYS A 523 -14.09 30.27 40.72
N VAL A 524 -15.18 30.05 39.98
CA VAL A 524 -16.53 29.95 40.57
C VAL A 524 -16.62 28.75 41.52
N ALA A 525 -16.00 27.61 41.18
CA ALA A 525 -15.91 26.46 42.05
C ALA A 525 -15.22 26.79 43.38
N ALA A 526 -14.09 27.50 43.31
CA ALA A 526 -13.32 27.91 44.48
C ALA A 526 -14.10 28.91 45.35
N ASP A 527 -14.73 29.91 44.71
CA ASP A 527 -15.50 30.95 45.40
C ASP A 527 -16.73 30.37 46.14
N LEU A 528 -17.43 29.41 45.51
CA LEU A 528 -18.62 28.76 46.09
C LEU A 528 -18.28 27.63 47.06
N SER A 529 -17.06 27.09 46.99
CA SER A 529 -16.58 26.07 47.93
C SER A 529 -15.92 26.67 49.17
N ALA A 530 -15.74 28.00 49.22
CA ALA A 530 -15.15 28.69 50.36
C ALA A 530 -15.95 28.43 51.67
N PRO A 531 -15.29 28.31 52.83
CA PRO A 531 -15.96 28.08 54.10
C PRO A 531 -16.98 29.19 54.43
N GLY A 532 -18.21 28.83 54.79
CA GLY A 532 -19.26 29.78 55.15
C GLY A 532 -20.06 30.36 53.98
N VAL A 533 -19.66 30.13 52.72
CA VAL A 533 -20.38 30.60 51.52
C VAL A 533 -21.44 29.56 51.11
N GLY A 534 -22.69 29.98 50.96
CA GLY A 534 -23.81 29.11 50.59
C GLY A 534 -24.42 28.32 51.76
N ASP A 535 -23.79 28.34 52.94
CA ASP A 535 -24.33 27.67 54.14
C ASP A 535 -25.60 28.37 54.65
N GLY A 536 -25.75 29.68 54.40
CA GLY A 536 -26.97 30.42 54.69
C GLY A 536 -28.13 30.01 53.77
N LEU A 537 -27.86 29.80 52.48
CA LEU A 537 -28.84 29.28 51.52
C LEU A 537 -29.29 27.86 51.89
N VAL A 538 -28.36 26.96 52.24
CA VAL A 538 -28.69 25.61 52.72
C VAL A 538 -29.48 25.67 54.04
N LYS A 539 -29.18 26.62 54.93
CA LYS A 539 -29.97 26.88 56.15
C LYS A 539 -31.40 27.35 55.84
N LEU A 540 -31.61 28.14 54.78
CA LEU A 540 -32.96 28.54 54.35
C LEU A 540 -33.77 27.35 53.84
N GLU A 541 -33.14 26.46 53.06
CA GLU A 541 -33.80 25.25 52.55
C GLU A 541 -34.19 24.30 53.68
N THR A 542 -33.31 24.12 54.68
CA THR A 542 -33.56 23.22 55.83
C THR A 542 -34.52 23.81 56.87
N ALA A 543 -34.73 25.13 56.89
CA ALA A 543 -35.72 25.78 57.76
C ALA A 543 -37.18 25.48 57.32
N THR A 544 -37.38 25.10 56.06
CA THR A 544 -38.67 24.75 55.45
C THR A 544 -38.75 23.24 55.18
N VAL A 545 -38.93 22.45 56.24
CA VAL A 545 -38.84 20.97 56.19
C VAL A 545 -39.89 20.31 55.27
N ASP A 546 -41.05 20.96 55.05
CA ASP A 546 -42.20 20.39 54.31
C ASP A 546 -42.48 21.06 52.95
N THR A 547 -41.62 21.98 52.50
CA THR A 547 -41.84 22.75 51.27
C THR A 547 -40.59 22.84 50.41
N ALA A 548 -40.75 22.74 49.09
CA ALA A 548 -39.66 22.89 48.14
C ALA A 548 -39.58 24.35 47.63
N PRO A 549 -38.40 24.86 47.29
CA PRO A 549 -38.29 26.17 46.65
C PRO A 549 -39.05 26.18 45.32
N SER A 550 -39.81 27.25 45.07
CA SER A 550 -40.56 27.39 43.81
C SER A 550 -39.60 27.50 42.62
N LYS A 551 -40.03 26.95 41.48
CA LYS A 551 -39.24 27.01 40.23
C LYS A 551 -38.97 28.45 39.79
N ALA A 552 -39.94 29.34 39.97
CA ALA A 552 -39.81 30.76 39.65
C ALA A 552 -38.73 31.46 40.51
N ALA A 553 -38.66 31.15 41.81
CA ALA A 553 -37.64 31.71 42.71
C ALA A 553 -36.22 31.21 42.35
N LEU A 554 -36.08 29.96 41.93
CA LEU A 554 -34.78 29.43 41.50
C LEU A 554 -34.31 30.06 40.19
N GLN A 555 -35.24 30.32 39.26
CA GLN A 555 -34.92 31.02 38.02
C GLN A 555 -34.47 32.47 38.27
N THR A 556 -35.13 33.21 39.17
CA THR A 556 -34.72 34.59 39.49
C THR A 556 -33.33 34.66 40.14
N ILE A 557 -32.97 33.66 40.95
CA ILE A 557 -31.62 33.54 41.51
C ILE A 557 -30.61 33.25 40.38
N ALA A 558 -30.93 32.33 39.48
CA ALA A 558 -30.06 31.94 38.36
C ALA A 558 -29.88 33.05 37.30
N ASP A 559 -30.87 33.92 37.11
CA ASP A 559 -30.83 35.03 36.13
C ASP A 559 -30.15 36.31 36.66
N GLY A 560 -29.43 36.21 37.79
CA GLY A 560 -28.61 37.31 38.32
C GLY A 560 -29.11 37.92 39.65
N GLY A 561 -30.00 37.24 40.37
CA GLY A 561 -30.41 37.66 41.71
C GLY A 561 -29.25 37.73 42.71
N GLU A 562 -29.30 38.69 43.64
CA GLU A 562 -28.30 38.85 44.70
C GLU A 562 -28.41 37.74 45.77
N TRP A 563 -27.90 36.56 45.45
CA TRP A 563 -27.90 35.43 46.38
C TRP A 563 -26.91 35.58 47.54
N ARG A 564 -25.83 36.38 47.37
CA ARG A 564 -24.81 36.60 48.42
C ARG A 564 -25.34 37.41 49.61
N SER A 565 -26.16 38.43 49.36
CA SER A 565 -26.77 39.22 50.44
C SER A 565 -27.83 38.39 51.18
N ALA A 566 -28.56 37.53 50.45
CA ALA A 566 -29.44 36.53 51.02
C ALA A 566 -28.71 35.49 51.89
N ASP A 567 -27.58 34.96 51.41
CA ASP A 567 -26.75 34.00 52.13
C ASP A 567 -26.21 34.57 53.44
N LEU A 568 -25.68 35.80 53.42
CA LEU A 568 -25.21 36.51 54.62
C LEU A 568 -26.35 36.79 55.61
N ALA A 569 -27.49 37.27 55.12
CA ALA A 569 -28.65 37.54 55.97
C ALA A 569 -29.17 36.26 56.64
N ALA A 570 -29.19 35.14 55.91
CA ALA A 570 -29.60 33.84 56.44
C ALA A 570 -28.56 33.22 57.38
N ALA A 571 -27.27 33.47 57.18
CA ALA A 571 -26.21 32.99 58.05
C ALA A 571 -26.30 33.60 59.47
N THR A 572 -26.75 34.85 59.59
CA THR A 572 -26.88 35.59 60.87
C THR A 572 -28.27 35.58 61.48
N ALA A 573 -29.30 35.11 60.75
CA ALA A 573 -30.69 35.13 61.19
C ALA A 573 -30.98 34.10 62.30
N THR A 574 -31.84 34.46 63.24
CA THR A 574 -32.34 33.55 64.28
C THR A 574 -33.45 32.64 63.74
N ARG A 575 -33.77 31.53 64.45
CA ARG A 575 -34.74 30.52 63.99
C ARG A 575 -36.14 31.08 63.69
N THR A 576 -36.53 32.18 64.35
CA THR A 576 -37.79 32.89 64.13
C THR A 576 -37.78 33.80 62.91
N GLU A 577 -36.61 34.27 62.49
CA GLU A 577 -36.41 35.16 61.34
C GLU A 577 -36.17 34.40 60.03
N LEU A 578 -35.76 33.13 60.11
CA LEU A 578 -35.50 32.28 58.94
C LEU A 578 -36.76 31.96 58.13
N ALA A 579 -37.90 31.69 58.78
CA ALA A 579 -39.15 31.35 58.11
C ALA A 579 -39.72 32.49 57.21
N PRO A 580 -39.81 33.76 57.68
CA PRO A 580 -40.23 34.87 56.81
C PRO A 580 -39.22 35.16 55.69
N LEU A 581 -37.92 34.96 55.94
CA LEU A 581 -36.85 35.15 54.94
C LEU A 581 -36.93 34.07 53.84
N ALA A 582 -37.12 32.80 54.21
CA ALA A 582 -37.35 31.70 53.28
C ALA A 582 -38.63 31.92 52.46
N ASN A 583 -39.72 32.38 53.07
CA ASN A 583 -40.96 32.70 52.35
C ASN A 583 -40.78 33.81 51.31
N LYS A 584 -39.95 34.81 51.62
CA LYS A 584 -39.68 35.94 50.73
C LYS A 584 -38.78 35.57 49.56
N LEU A 585 -37.75 34.73 49.78
CA LEU A 585 -36.74 34.42 48.76
C LEU A 585 -37.01 33.14 47.99
N LEU A 586 -37.54 32.10 48.64
CA LEU A 586 -37.75 30.79 48.03
C LEU A 586 -39.20 30.57 47.57
N SER A 587 -40.13 31.41 48.06
CA SER A 587 -41.58 31.29 47.83
C SER A 587 -42.03 29.82 47.90
N PRO A 588 -41.86 29.16 49.06
CA PRO A 588 -41.96 27.73 49.20
C PRO A 588 -43.33 27.21 48.77
N GLU A 589 -43.34 26.21 47.88
CA GLU A 589 -44.55 25.51 47.45
C GLU A 589 -44.72 24.20 48.24
N VAL A 590 -45.95 23.89 48.61
CA VAL A 590 -46.29 22.63 49.28
C VAL A 590 -46.03 21.48 48.32
N VAL A 591 -45.09 20.61 48.69
CA VAL A 591 -44.80 19.38 47.95
C VAL A 591 -46.01 18.46 48.10
N ARG A 592 -46.94 18.49 47.14
CA ARG A 592 -47.95 17.42 47.04
C ARG A 592 -47.21 16.15 46.68
N PRO A 593 -47.37 15.03 47.41
CA PRO A 593 -46.76 13.78 47.02
C PRO A 593 -47.39 13.35 45.69
N THR A 594 -46.67 13.55 44.59
CA THR A 594 -46.92 12.80 43.36
C THR A 594 -46.77 11.33 43.71
N THR A 595 -47.86 10.57 43.57
CA THR A 595 -47.85 9.11 43.68
C THR A 595 -46.76 8.55 42.79
N VAL A 596 -45.69 8.08 43.42
CA VAL A 596 -44.61 7.33 42.79
C VAL A 596 -45.22 6.01 42.32
N VAL A 597 -45.36 5.85 41.01
CA VAL A 597 -45.45 4.53 40.40
C VAL A 597 -44.08 3.89 40.59
N ALA A 598 -44.01 2.87 41.44
CA ALA A 598 -42.82 2.07 41.67
C ALA A 598 -42.35 1.45 40.35
N GLY A 599 -41.15 1.84 39.90
CA GLY A 599 -40.53 1.29 38.70
C GLY A 599 -39.04 1.60 38.65
N ALA A 600 -38.25 0.53 38.77
CA ALA A 600 -36.83 0.41 38.41
C ALA A 600 -35.78 1.02 39.36
N THR A 601 -35.45 0.26 40.39
CA THR A 601 -34.10 0.18 40.96
C THR A 601 -33.10 -0.28 39.90
N VAL A 602 -32.23 0.62 39.42
CA VAL A 602 -31.02 0.23 38.70
C VAL A 602 -29.91 -0.01 39.73
N ARG A 603 -29.63 -1.29 39.94
CA ARG A 603 -28.51 -1.79 40.76
C ARG A 603 -27.20 -1.61 39.97
N PRO A 604 -26.09 -1.21 40.59
CA PRO A 604 -24.80 -1.11 39.91
C PRO A 604 -24.35 -2.50 39.46
N ARG A 605 -23.99 -2.63 38.18
CA ARG A 605 -23.43 -3.86 37.61
C ARG A 605 -21.99 -4.01 38.08
N ALA A 606 -21.83 -4.69 39.22
CA ALA A 606 -20.55 -5.27 39.60
C ALA A 606 -20.15 -6.35 38.59
N SER A 607 -18.88 -6.30 38.21
CA SER A 607 -18.12 -7.33 37.53
C SER A 607 -18.26 -8.68 38.25
N ALA A 608 -18.60 -9.73 37.49
CA ALA A 608 -18.52 -11.12 37.95
C ALA A 608 -17.50 -11.90 37.10
N PRO A 609 -16.74 -12.82 37.71
CA PRO A 609 -15.60 -13.50 37.11
C PRO A 609 -15.99 -14.70 36.23
N ALA A 610 -14.98 -15.23 35.53
CA ALA A 610 -15.03 -16.40 34.64
C ALA A 610 -15.62 -17.67 35.30
N PRO A 611 -16.26 -18.57 34.53
CA PRO A 611 -16.56 -19.92 35.00
C PRO A 611 -15.55 -20.93 34.42
N GLY A 612 -14.92 -21.69 35.31
CA GLY A 612 -14.32 -22.97 35.00
C GLY A 612 -15.34 -24.11 35.09
N ALA A 613 -15.21 -25.04 34.14
CA ALA A 613 -15.38 -26.50 34.23
C ALA A 613 -16.44 -27.12 35.18
N ASP A 614 -17.50 -27.67 34.57
CA ASP A 614 -17.71 -29.13 34.36
C ASP A 614 -19.06 -29.74 34.80
N ALA A 615 -19.51 -30.67 33.94
CA ALA A 615 -20.42 -31.82 34.09
C ALA A 615 -21.94 -31.66 34.32
N GLY A 616 -22.73 -32.11 33.33
CA GLY A 616 -24.06 -32.72 33.55
C GLY A 616 -25.08 -32.61 32.41
N ALA A 617 -25.19 -33.67 31.60
CA ALA A 617 -26.24 -34.10 30.64
C ALA A 617 -27.68 -33.51 30.78
N LYS A 618 -28.58 -33.36 29.79
CA LYS A 618 -28.84 -33.93 28.44
C LYS A 618 -29.93 -33.05 27.74
N PRO A 619 -30.28 -33.25 26.45
CA PRO A 619 -30.85 -32.23 25.56
C PRO A 619 -32.37 -32.35 25.29
N THR A 620 -33.02 -31.25 24.88
CA THR A 620 -34.24 -31.30 24.06
C THR A 620 -34.41 -30.09 23.12
N ALA A 621 -34.36 -30.41 21.81
CA ALA A 621 -35.03 -29.83 20.64
C ALA A 621 -35.38 -28.32 20.57
N ARG A 622 -34.68 -27.63 19.65
CA ARG A 622 -35.02 -26.31 19.11
C ARG A 622 -35.55 -26.48 17.67
N THR A 623 -36.84 -26.21 17.46
CA THR A 623 -37.41 -25.97 16.12
C THR A 623 -37.64 -24.48 15.98
N THR A 624 -36.81 -23.82 15.18
CA THR A 624 -36.94 -22.41 14.81
C THR A 624 -38.04 -22.24 13.77
N ARG A 625 -39.01 -21.36 14.06
CA ARG A 625 -40.00 -20.89 13.09
C ARG A 625 -39.71 -19.43 12.78
N THR A 626 -39.36 -19.20 11.52
CA THR A 626 -39.10 -17.94 10.86
C THR A 626 -40.40 -17.18 10.65
N THR A 627 -40.42 -15.88 10.95
CA THR A 627 -41.49 -14.96 10.50
C THR A 627 -40.87 -13.87 9.63
N THR A 628 -41.05 -14.04 8.33
CA THR A 628 -40.96 -13.04 7.27
C THR A 628 -42.01 -11.96 7.46
N THR A 629 -41.63 -10.69 7.35
CA THR A 629 -42.54 -9.55 7.23
C THR A 629 -42.49 -9.04 5.80
N THR A 630 -43.62 -9.19 5.13
CA THR A 630 -44.00 -8.69 3.80
C THR A 630 -44.13 -7.17 3.83
N THR A 631 -43.55 -6.47 2.85
CA THR A 631 -44.00 -5.15 2.45
C THR A 631 -44.34 -5.18 0.96
N THR A 632 -45.58 -4.78 0.70
CA THR A 632 -46.26 -4.81 -0.59
C THR A 632 -45.89 -3.61 -1.45
N THR A 633 -45.71 -3.95 -2.72
CA THR A 633 -45.61 -3.16 -3.93
C THR A 633 -46.82 -2.26 -4.19
N THR A 634 -46.56 -1.05 -4.68
CA THR A 634 -47.45 -0.34 -5.63
C THR A 634 -46.60 0.16 -6.79
N ALA A 635 -47.07 -0.15 -8.00
CA ALA A 635 -46.46 0.20 -9.28
C ALA A 635 -47.22 1.37 -9.93
N ALA A 636 -46.50 2.24 -10.64
CA ALA A 636 -47.04 3.01 -11.77
C ALA A 636 -45.92 3.62 -12.63
N THR A 637 -45.73 3.01 -13.80
CA THR A 637 -45.59 3.58 -15.16
C THR A 637 -44.61 4.70 -15.53
N ALA A 638 -43.98 4.44 -16.68
CA ALA A 638 -42.98 5.22 -17.40
C ALA A 638 -43.45 6.54 -18.00
N ALA A 639 -42.52 7.47 -18.19
CA ALA A 639 -42.54 8.46 -19.26
C ALA A 639 -41.12 8.86 -19.68
N THR A 640 -40.92 8.77 -20.99
CA THR A 640 -39.82 9.20 -21.85
C THR A 640 -39.61 10.72 -21.81
N ALA A 641 -38.36 11.17 -21.79
CA ALA A 641 -37.95 12.45 -22.40
C ALA A 641 -36.43 12.48 -22.62
N ALA A 642 -36.02 12.15 -23.84
CA ALA A 642 -34.77 12.62 -24.42
C ALA A 642 -34.98 14.06 -24.89
N THR A 643 -33.98 14.93 -24.71
CA THR A 643 -33.84 16.14 -25.51
C THR A 643 -32.36 16.49 -25.65
N ALA A 644 -32.04 16.86 -26.89
CA ALA A 644 -30.72 17.05 -27.45
C ALA A 644 -30.25 18.51 -27.38
N ALA A 645 -29.06 18.73 -27.98
CA ALA A 645 -28.41 19.98 -28.37
C ALA A 645 -27.31 20.46 -27.38
N THR A 646 -26.12 20.91 -27.80
CA THR A 646 -25.69 21.38 -29.13
C THR A 646 -24.16 21.39 -29.23
N ALA A 647 -23.64 21.14 -30.42
CA ALA A 647 -22.27 21.44 -30.81
C ALA A 647 -22.03 22.96 -30.88
N ALA A 648 -20.84 23.40 -30.51
CA ALA A 648 -20.31 24.71 -30.85
C ALA A 648 -18.79 24.62 -31.12
N THR A 649 -18.47 24.43 -32.39
CA THR A 649 -17.24 24.86 -33.05
C THR A 649 -17.08 26.38 -32.95
N ALA A 650 -15.91 26.86 -32.55
CA ALA A 650 -15.45 28.21 -32.83
C ALA A 650 -14.00 28.17 -33.32
N ALA A 651 -13.85 28.40 -34.63
CA ALA A 651 -12.62 28.76 -35.28
C ALA A 651 -12.31 30.24 -34.97
N ALA A 652 -11.03 30.55 -34.73
CA ALA A 652 -10.48 31.87 -34.94
C ALA A 652 -9.14 31.72 -35.66
N THR A 653 -9.13 32.20 -36.90
CA THR A 653 -8.02 32.28 -37.85
C THR A 653 -7.28 33.62 -37.72
N GLY A 654 -5.99 33.59 -38.07
CA GLY A 654 -5.17 34.76 -38.46
C GLY A 654 -4.02 35.05 -37.48
N GLU A 655 -2.75 35.25 -37.86
CA GLU A 655 -2.14 35.35 -39.19
C GLU A 655 -0.59 35.34 -39.05
N ALA A 656 0.08 34.74 -40.04
CA ALA A 656 1.41 35.00 -40.61
C ALA A 656 2.63 35.39 -39.75
N ALA A 657 3.70 34.58 -39.84
CA ALA A 657 5.03 35.06 -40.24
C ALA A 657 5.91 33.91 -40.77
N ALA A 658 6.22 33.97 -42.06
CA ALA A 658 7.08 33.05 -42.79
C ALA A 658 8.58 33.26 -42.49
N ARG A 659 9.36 32.19 -42.36
CA ARG A 659 10.79 32.17 -42.77
C ARG A 659 11.20 30.81 -43.33
N ARG A 660 11.32 30.76 -44.66
CA ARG A 660 12.07 29.76 -45.44
C ARG A 660 13.57 30.09 -45.41
N ARG A 661 14.42 29.07 -45.20
CA ARG A 661 15.79 28.94 -45.77
C ARG A 661 16.04 27.43 -45.95
N LYS A 662 15.83 26.87 -47.15
CA LYS A 662 16.73 26.79 -48.33
C LYS A 662 17.97 25.93 -48.07
N ALA A 663 17.84 24.63 -48.37
CA ALA A 663 18.94 23.73 -48.71
C ALA A 663 19.29 23.91 -50.21
N PRO A 664 20.55 23.71 -50.63
CA PRO A 664 20.86 23.43 -52.02
C PRO A 664 21.23 21.95 -52.23
N ALA A 665 20.83 21.49 -53.41
CA ALA A 665 20.98 20.15 -53.93
C ALA A 665 22.35 19.91 -54.60
N GLU A 666 22.56 18.61 -54.85
CA GLU A 666 23.62 17.91 -55.56
C GLU A 666 24.05 18.52 -56.91
N THR A 667 25.32 18.30 -57.26
CA THR A 667 25.78 18.07 -58.65
C THR A 667 26.86 16.98 -58.62
N GLY A 668 26.72 15.98 -59.51
CA GLY A 668 27.56 14.77 -59.58
C GLY A 668 28.88 14.94 -60.35
N PRO A 669 29.26 13.97 -61.21
CA PRO A 669 30.09 12.81 -60.84
C PRO A 669 31.47 12.82 -61.52
N GLY A 670 32.42 12.01 -61.02
CA GLY A 670 33.71 11.78 -61.68
C GLY A 670 34.61 10.74 -60.98
N GLU A 671 34.61 9.52 -61.50
CA GLU A 671 35.69 8.51 -61.40
C GLU A 671 36.93 8.94 -62.23
N PRO A 672 38.07 8.21 -62.25
CA PRO A 672 38.70 7.32 -61.25
C PRO A 672 40.23 7.54 -61.09
N ALA A 673 40.84 6.69 -60.26
CA ALA A 673 42.25 6.23 -60.25
C ALA A 673 43.34 7.09 -59.57
N SER A 674 43.97 6.52 -58.53
CA SER A 674 45.43 6.28 -58.49
C SER A 674 45.89 5.54 -57.21
N THR A 675 46.51 4.38 -57.45
CA THR A 675 47.76 3.84 -56.86
C THR A 675 48.04 3.79 -55.33
N SER A 676 48.39 2.58 -54.90
CA SER A 676 49.10 2.19 -53.65
C SER A 676 50.45 2.91 -53.43
N PRO A 677 51.14 2.80 -52.25
CA PRO A 677 51.89 1.59 -51.83
C PRO A 677 51.80 1.25 -50.32
N SER A 678 51.75 -0.03 -49.93
CA SER A 678 52.90 -0.86 -49.48
C SER A 678 53.78 -0.26 -48.37
N GLY A 679 53.69 -0.84 -47.17
CA GLY A 679 54.62 -0.65 -46.05
C GLY A 679 54.77 -1.94 -45.25
N ARG A 680 55.88 -2.64 -45.44
CA ARG A 680 56.24 -3.94 -44.83
C ARG A 680 57.26 -3.72 -43.70
N ARG A 681 57.24 -4.65 -42.72
CA ARG A 681 58.23 -4.99 -41.65
C ARG A 681 58.07 -4.32 -40.27
N ARG A 682 57.93 -5.16 -39.22
CA ARG A 682 59.06 -5.74 -38.45
C ARG A 682 58.64 -6.97 -37.64
N LYS A 683 59.63 -7.88 -37.48
CA LYS A 683 59.69 -9.14 -36.71
C LYS A 683 60.10 -8.82 -35.25
N PRO A 684 59.83 -9.68 -34.24
CA PRO A 684 60.83 -10.64 -33.73
C PRO A 684 60.21 -12.04 -33.46
N ALA A 685 60.85 -13.19 -33.67
CA ALA A 685 61.99 -13.85 -33.01
C ALA A 685 61.63 -14.66 -31.73
N GLY A 686 61.94 -15.97 -31.77
CA GLY A 686 61.75 -17.03 -30.75
C GLY A 686 61.00 -18.22 -31.37
N GLY A 687 61.52 -19.43 -31.65
CA GLY A 687 62.69 -20.18 -31.17
C GLY A 687 62.44 -20.72 -29.75
N ALA A 688 62.49 -22.00 -29.42
CA ALA A 688 62.62 -23.29 -30.10
C ALA A 688 62.36 -24.40 -29.05
N GLY A 689 62.10 -25.63 -29.49
CA GLY A 689 62.15 -26.88 -28.69
C GLY A 689 60.80 -27.60 -28.65
N GLY A 690 60.66 -28.89 -29.00
CA GLY A 690 61.63 -29.93 -29.30
C GLY A 690 61.18 -31.23 -28.63
N LYS A 691 60.84 -32.22 -29.46
CA LYS A 691 60.36 -33.60 -29.19
C LYS A 691 58.87 -33.79 -28.94
#